data_AF-A0A813G650-F1
#
_entry.id   AF-A0A813G650-F1
#
_cell.length_a   1.000
_cell.length_b   1.000
_cell.length_c   1.000
_cell.angle_alpha   90.00
_cell.angle_beta   90.00
_cell.angle_gamma   90.00
#
_symmetry.space_group_name_H-M   'P 1'
#
loop_
_entity.id
_entity.type
_entity.pdbx_description
1 polymer ?
#
loop_
_entity_poly.entity_id
_entity_poly.type
_entity_poly.pdbx_seq_one_letter_code
_entity_poly.pdbx_strand_id
1 'polypeptide(L)'
;MICTVLICGMSFMTNALLAFLGNLTSDQPSGYETLLEDIENNDASKDLLARIQVLDPEDDKARKQLQRQVEEELISMKRGGAASSSLLETLEICQDLQVKGEQRRLQKTLDAEEINLTWLRDLKVRAAKVLDDDDDYMERARKVEDNLSFHIEQLRKVDIEDSEAVALKQKQAASAKLPRRQVLELWLEQLTSRGTEACTKDMERAVQESKVLAQSLEEGDLERFLTKYHLPCQELLAKLSTGGSQPLTSLAPGEAKKRTSPESERKANQIIPDPENELVEQQLCLARLAEQAERYDDMVQYMDEAVKCADKISLEDRNLISVAYKNAVGSRRASWRVLSAEEQTDISDYLKQCTRIYRQKIETEVQTLCHSVFRVVESPALANSTTDDSTVFCLKLKGDYWRYIAEVSGKGRKKSEASENARRAYDGAMQEAANRLSSVNCMRLAVALNFSVFTFEVLGQGTEACRIAKTASDEGRLLLHTLDKEAYKEAEQILQLLRDNLTLWSDSEGNPSDPEELNQPDDSDSILSFDNLRMDAETNSYMAKLAEQAERYDDMVQYMDDVVRCSDELSLKDRNLLSVAYKNAVGSRRAAWRALSAEKDREDSSHLRKQCAKGYLQKVETELQAFCDRILDLLDSFRHSSESKIFFSKMKADYLRYLSEFSPASTRTVAKDKARLAYQEAMIAADELAPTDPIRLGTMLNFAVFTYEVLGDHEQACILAKTAFDDAIAELDTLSESSYKDSTLIMQLLRDNLTLWTSSDEE
;
A
#
# COMPACT_ATOMS: atom_id res chain seq x y z
N MET A 1 11.19 42.65 11.18
CA MET A 1 10.38 41.41 11.29
C MET A 1 10.55 40.52 10.09
N ILE A 2 10.01 40.85 8.91
CA ILE A 2 10.14 40.02 7.70
C ILE A 2 11.62 39.82 7.30
N CYS A 3 12.45 40.89 7.35
CA CYS A 3 13.88 40.78 7.05
C CYS A 3 14.68 39.93 8.06
N THR A 4 14.24 39.81 9.31
CA THR A 4 14.95 39.04 10.35
C THR A 4 14.59 37.55 10.27
N VAL A 5 13.34 37.24 9.93
CA VAL A 5 12.87 35.87 9.62
C VAL A 5 13.52 35.36 8.32
N LEU A 6 13.71 36.23 7.32
CA LEU A 6 14.43 35.89 6.10
C LEU A 6 15.91 35.56 6.36
N ILE A 7 16.59 36.26 7.27
CA ILE A 7 18.00 36.00 7.60
C ILE A 7 18.17 34.67 8.37
N CYS A 8 17.28 34.35 9.32
CA CYS A 8 17.33 33.08 10.04
C CYS A 8 16.94 31.87 9.17
N GLY A 9 15.94 32.02 8.30
CA GLY A 9 15.54 30.97 7.35
C GLY A 9 16.59 30.70 6.27
N MET A 10 17.26 31.74 5.76
CA MET A 10 18.37 31.57 4.81
C MET A 10 19.58 30.89 5.44
N SER A 11 19.89 31.15 6.72
CA SER A 11 21.01 30.51 7.43
C SER A 11 20.78 29.01 7.69
N PHE A 12 19.53 28.58 7.87
CA PHE A 12 19.19 27.16 8.06
C PHE A 12 19.28 26.39 6.74
N MET A 13 18.82 27.00 5.63
CA MET A 13 18.92 26.43 4.29
C MET A 13 20.36 26.37 3.76
N THR A 14 21.23 27.33 4.10
CA THR A 14 22.64 27.27 3.72
C THR A 14 23.41 26.20 4.50
N ASN A 15 23.13 26.00 5.79
CA ASN A 15 23.76 24.94 6.58
C ASN A 15 23.29 23.53 6.17
N ALA A 16 22.02 23.38 5.78
CA ALA A 16 21.51 22.12 5.22
C ALA A 16 22.14 21.78 3.86
N LEU A 17 22.37 22.78 3.01
CA LEU A 17 23.10 22.62 1.74
C LEU A 17 24.60 22.33 1.93
N LEU A 18 25.24 22.95 2.93
CA LEU A 18 26.64 22.67 3.29
C LEU A 18 26.82 21.28 3.90
N ALA A 19 25.86 20.79 4.70
CA ALA A 19 25.87 19.42 5.22
C ALA A 19 25.62 18.39 4.11
N PHE A 20 24.78 18.73 3.12
CA PHE A 20 24.51 17.90 1.94
C PHE A 20 25.71 17.83 0.97
N LEU A 21 26.46 18.93 0.83
CA LEU A 21 27.70 18.97 0.03
C LEU A 21 28.93 18.41 0.77
N GLY A 22 28.96 18.53 2.10
CA GLY A 22 30.04 17.99 2.95
C GLY A 22 30.09 16.46 2.94
N ASN A 23 28.95 15.78 2.80
CA ASN A 23 28.90 14.31 2.69
C ASN A 23 29.33 13.76 1.33
N LEU A 24 29.66 14.61 0.34
CA LEU A 24 30.29 14.20 -0.92
C LEU A 24 31.82 14.37 -0.91
N THR A 25 32.41 14.85 0.20
CA THR A 25 33.85 15.11 0.31
C THR A 25 34.42 14.69 1.66
N SER A 26 34.30 13.40 2.03
CA SER A 26 35.16 12.84 3.10
C SER A 26 35.29 11.32 3.00
N ASP A 27 36.29 10.84 2.25
CA ASP A 27 37.24 9.77 2.62
C ASP A 27 37.84 9.11 1.37
N GLN A 28 39.07 9.49 1.03
CA GLN A 28 40.08 8.55 0.51
C GLN A 28 41.47 9.00 1.01
N PRO A 29 42.15 8.21 1.84
CA PRO A 29 43.55 8.38 2.16
C PRO A 29 44.45 7.67 1.12
N SER A 30 45.62 8.27 0.89
CA SER A 30 46.86 7.66 0.35
C SER A 30 46.78 6.95 -1.01
N GLY A 31 47.03 7.69 -2.09
CA GLY A 31 47.39 7.13 -3.40
C GLY A 31 48.04 8.13 -4.38
N TYR A 32 48.39 9.34 -3.91
CA TYR A 32 48.79 10.47 -4.76
C TYR A 32 50.29 10.52 -5.11
N GLU A 33 51.16 9.78 -4.41
CA GLU A 33 52.61 9.92 -4.57
C GLU A 33 53.23 9.03 -5.66
N THR A 34 52.49 8.06 -6.22
CA THR A 34 52.99 7.18 -7.29
C THR A 34 52.51 7.55 -8.70
N LEU A 35 51.73 8.62 -8.85
CA LEU A 35 51.19 9.06 -10.15
C LEU A 35 51.97 10.24 -10.78
N LEU A 36 52.98 10.75 -10.07
CA LEU A 36 53.73 11.96 -10.44
C LEU A 36 54.90 11.71 -11.42
N GLU A 37 55.24 10.47 -11.75
CA GLU A 37 56.39 10.18 -12.62
C GLU A 37 56.07 10.06 -14.12
N ASP A 38 54.81 10.03 -14.54
CA ASP A 38 54.44 9.84 -15.97
C ASP A 38 54.03 11.14 -16.71
N ILE A 39 54.13 12.32 -16.08
CA ILE A 39 53.54 13.58 -16.59
C ILE A 39 54.41 14.30 -17.66
N GLU A 40 55.64 13.86 -17.95
CA GLU A 40 56.58 14.73 -18.68
C GLU A 40 56.53 14.75 -20.23
N ASN A 41 55.72 13.94 -20.93
CA ASN A 41 55.93 13.78 -22.39
C ASN A 41 54.78 14.13 -23.35
N ASN A 42 53.82 15.02 -23.01
CA ASN A 42 52.79 15.44 -23.99
C ASN A 42 52.63 16.97 -24.10
N ASP A 43 53.20 17.57 -25.15
CA ASP A 43 53.28 19.03 -25.38
C ASP A 43 51.93 19.72 -25.65
N ALA A 44 50.92 19.00 -26.17
CA ALA A 44 49.61 19.58 -26.50
C ALA A 44 48.80 20.00 -25.26
N SER A 45 48.95 19.27 -24.15
CA SER A 45 48.25 19.53 -22.90
C SER A 45 48.76 20.77 -22.16
N LYS A 46 50.06 21.08 -22.28
CA LYS A 46 50.67 22.25 -21.61
C LYS A 46 50.19 23.57 -22.22
N ASP A 47 49.98 23.62 -23.54
CA ASP A 47 49.48 24.83 -24.23
C ASP A 47 48.01 25.12 -23.86
N LEU A 48 47.16 24.08 -23.78
CA LEU A 48 45.77 24.23 -23.36
C LEU A 48 45.64 24.67 -21.90
N LEU A 49 46.45 24.11 -21.00
CA LEU A 49 46.49 24.51 -19.59
C LEU A 49 46.94 25.97 -19.43
N ALA A 50 47.97 26.40 -20.16
CA ALA A 50 48.44 27.79 -20.15
C ALA A 50 47.37 28.78 -20.66
N ARG A 51 46.59 28.39 -21.68
CA ARG A 51 45.50 29.21 -22.21
C ARG A 51 44.29 29.32 -21.27
N ILE A 52 44.02 28.28 -20.46
CA ILE A 52 42.96 28.29 -19.45
C ILE A 52 43.34 29.12 -18.21
N GLN A 53 44.61 29.09 -17.78
CA GLN A 53 45.06 29.85 -16.60
C GLN A 53 44.97 31.37 -16.77
N VAL A 54 44.96 31.88 -18.01
CA VAL A 54 44.91 33.31 -18.31
C VAL A 54 43.50 33.76 -18.76
N LEU A 55 42.51 32.85 -18.72
CA LEU A 55 41.17 33.11 -19.24
C LEU A 55 40.31 33.93 -18.24
N ASP A 56 39.61 34.96 -18.72
CA ASP A 56 38.69 35.74 -17.89
C ASP A 56 37.47 34.87 -17.50
N PRO A 57 37.18 34.68 -16.19
CA PRO A 57 36.02 33.93 -15.74
C PRO A 57 34.68 34.41 -16.31
N GLU A 58 34.56 35.71 -16.65
CA GLU A 58 33.32 36.27 -17.22
C GLU A 58 33.15 35.99 -18.73
N ASP A 59 34.19 35.57 -19.46
CA ASP A 59 34.11 35.24 -20.90
C ASP A 59 33.64 33.80 -21.14
N ASP A 60 32.33 33.63 -20.97
CA ASP A 60 31.62 32.35 -21.10
C ASP A 60 31.77 31.71 -22.50
N LYS A 61 32.03 32.51 -23.54
CA LYS A 61 32.17 32.02 -24.91
C LYS A 61 33.57 31.44 -25.14
N ALA A 62 34.61 32.16 -24.73
CA ALA A 62 35.99 31.66 -24.80
C ALA A 62 36.19 30.40 -23.93
N ARG A 63 35.58 30.37 -22.74
CA ARG A 63 35.67 29.23 -21.82
C ARG A 63 35.03 27.97 -22.40
N LYS A 64 33.80 28.06 -22.92
CA LYS A 64 33.11 26.93 -23.56
C LYS A 64 33.82 26.43 -24.81
N GLN A 65 34.51 27.32 -25.53
CA GLN A 65 35.29 26.93 -26.70
C GLN A 65 36.56 26.16 -26.30
N LEU A 66 37.28 26.57 -25.26
CA LEU A 66 38.43 25.82 -24.76
C LEU A 66 38.02 24.50 -24.10
N GLN A 67 36.93 24.48 -23.34
CA GLN A 67 36.40 23.25 -22.74
C GLN A 67 36.07 22.21 -23.82
N ARG A 68 35.43 22.61 -24.93
CA ARG A 68 35.18 21.70 -26.06
C ARG A 68 36.47 21.20 -26.71
N GLN A 69 37.49 22.05 -26.86
CA GLN A 69 38.79 21.62 -27.40
C GLN A 69 39.46 20.58 -26.50
N VAL A 70 39.39 20.75 -25.18
CA VAL A 70 39.90 19.78 -24.19
C VAL A 70 39.10 18.47 -24.25
N GLU A 71 37.77 18.52 -24.35
CA GLU A 71 36.91 17.34 -24.47
C GLU A 71 37.15 16.58 -25.79
N GLU A 72 37.32 17.28 -26.92
CA GLU A 72 37.60 16.69 -28.23
C GLU A 72 38.96 15.97 -28.25
N GLU A 73 40.00 16.56 -27.64
CA GLU A 73 41.32 15.93 -27.45
C GLU A 73 41.24 14.69 -26.56
N LEU A 74 40.46 14.73 -25.47
CA LEU A 74 40.23 13.59 -24.58
C LEU A 74 39.53 12.41 -25.30
N ILE A 75 38.56 12.73 -26.16
CA ILE A 75 37.83 11.74 -26.98
C ILE A 75 38.75 11.14 -28.04
N SER A 76 39.62 11.96 -28.65
CA SER A 76 40.63 11.52 -29.61
C SER A 76 41.61 10.51 -28.98
N MET A 77 42.07 10.75 -27.74
CA MET A 77 43.00 9.86 -27.04
C MET A 77 42.36 8.59 -26.48
N LYS A 78 41.06 8.62 -26.13
CA LYS A 78 40.32 7.42 -25.68
C LYS A 78 40.30 6.28 -26.71
N ARG A 79 40.49 6.59 -28.01
CA ARG A 79 40.62 5.59 -29.09
C ARG A 79 42.03 5.00 -29.21
N GLY A 80 43.04 5.62 -28.57
CA GLY A 80 44.46 5.22 -28.61
C GLY A 80 44.99 4.55 -27.34
N GLY A 81 44.18 4.43 -26.28
CA GLY A 81 44.47 3.54 -25.15
C GLY A 81 45.11 4.16 -23.90
N ALA A 82 45.20 5.48 -23.75
CA ALA A 82 45.45 6.13 -22.45
C ALA A 82 45.00 7.60 -22.48
N ALA A 83 44.30 8.07 -21.44
CA ALA A 83 43.94 9.48 -21.27
C ALA A 83 45.02 10.19 -20.42
N SER A 84 45.51 11.34 -20.89
CA SER A 84 46.54 12.15 -20.19
C SER A 84 45.95 12.83 -18.94
N SER A 85 46.54 12.62 -17.75
CA SER A 85 46.05 13.21 -16.48
C SER A 85 46.01 14.75 -16.52
N SER A 86 46.92 15.38 -17.26
CA SER A 86 46.99 16.83 -17.46
C SER A 86 45.75 17.44 -18.15
N LEU A 87 45.03 16.69 -18.99
CA LEU A 87 43.82 17.19 -19.67
C LEU A 87 42.59 17.12 -18.78
N LEU A 88 42.54 16.16 -17.85
CA LEU A 88 41.53 16.10 -16.80
C LEU A 88 41.67 17.27 -15.83
N GLU A 89 42.90 17.59 -15.41
CA GLU A 89 43.18 18.77 -14.57
C GLU A 89 42.78 20.08 -15.28
N THR A 90 43.05 20.17 -16.59
CA THR A 90 42.59 21.29 -17.43
C THR A 90 41.06 21.44 -17.46
N LEU A 91 40.32 20.31 -17.43
CA LEU A 91 38.87 20.29 -17.45
C LEU A 91 38.27 20.75 -16.11
N GLU A 92 38.86 20.34 -14.98
CA GLU A 92 38.46 20.78 -13.64
C GLU A 92 38.64 22.30 -13.47
N ILE A 93 39.77 22.85 -13.94
CA ILE A 93 40.01 24.31 -13.88
C ILE A 93 38.98 25.08 -14.74
N CYS A 94 38.53 24.53 -15.87
CA CYS A 94 37.45 25.11 -16.68
C CYS A 94 36.12 25.18 -15.92
N GLN A 95 35.80 24.16 -15.13
CA GLN A 95 34.58 24.11 -14.32
C GLN A 95 34.64 25.13 -13.18
N ASP A 96 35.79 25.27 -12.54
CA ASP A 96 36.04 26.26 -11.49
C ASP A 96 35.91 27.71 -11.98
N LEU A 97 36.41 28.00 -13.19
CA LEU A 97 36.26 29.30 -13.83
C LEU A 97 34.80 29.62 -14.18
N GLN A 98 33.98 28.62 -14.49
CA GLN A 98 32.55 28.80 -14.70
C GLN A 98 31.85 29.32 -13.44
N VAL A 99 32.11 28.67 -12.31
CA VAL A 99 31.50 29.02 -11.04
C VAL A 99 31.88 30.44 -10.64
N LYS A 100 33.15 30.83 -10.82
CA LYS A 100 33.64 32.19 -10.54
C LYS A 100 33.00 33.25 -11.44
N GLY A 101 32.81 32.96 -12.73
CA GLY A 101 32.15 33.86 -13.67
C GLY A 101 30.67 34.09 -13.35
N GLU A 102 29.97 33.03 -12.98
CA GLU A 102 28.56 33.09 -12.59
C GLU A 102 28.37 33.85 -11.27
N GLN A 103 29.24 33.64 -10.28
CA GLN A 103 29.24 34.42 -9.02
C GLN A 103 29.41 35.92 -9.25
N ARG A 104 30.35 36.34 -10.13
CA ARG A 104 30.57 37.77 -10.41
C ARG A 104 29.41 38.41 -11.16
N ARG A 105 28.77 37.68 -12.09
CA ARG A 105 27.54 38.15 -12.76
C ARG A 105 26.38 38.29 -11.78
N LEU A 106 26.25 37.35 -10.85
CA LEU A 106 25.23 37.39 -9.81
C LEU A 106 25.43 38.61 -8.90
N GLN A 107 26.68 38.87 -8.49
CA GLN A 107 27.03 40.03 -7.67
C GLN A 107 26.73 41.36 -8.38
N LYS A 108 27.09 41.50 -9.66
CA LYS A 108 26.72 42.69 -10.46
C LYS A 108 25.21 42.89 -10.63
N THR A 109 24.46 41.80 -10.70
CA THR A 109 22.99 41.85 -10.83
C THR A 109 22.34 42.28 -9.51
N LEU A 110 22.89 41.81 -8.38
CA LEU A 110 22.50 42.23 -7.04
C LEU A 110 22.82 43.71 -6.76
N ASP A 111 23.95 44.21 -7.28
CA ASP A 111 24.37 45.60 -7.10
C ASP A 111 23.63 46.58 -8.06
N ALA A 112 23.04 46.08 -9.16
CA ALA A 112 22.35 46.90 -10.17
C ALA A 112 20.85 47.11 -9.91
N GLU A 113 20.21 46.28 -9.07
CA GLU A 113 18.80 46.42 -8.71
C GLU A 113 18.62 47.01 -7.30
N GLU A 114 18.83 48.33 -7.17
CA GLU A 114 18.26 49.10 -6.06
C GLU A 114 16.72 48.93 -6.09
N ILE A 115 16.21 48.10 -5.17
CA ILE A 115 14.78 47.83 -4.97
C ILE A 115 14.07 49.14 -4.61
N ASN A 116 13.54 49.82 -5.62
CA ASN A 116 12.81 51.08 -5.44
C ASN A 116 11.39 50.76 -4.93
N LEU A 117 11.05 51.29 -3.75
CA LEU A 117 9.78 51.10 -3.01
C LEU A 117 8.51 51.44 -3.81
N THR A 118 8.65 52.11 -4.96
CA THR A 118 7.60 52.36 -5.94
C THR A 118 7.14 51.10 -6.67
N TRP A 119 8.04 50.17 -6.99
CA TRP A 119 7.68 48.92 -7.68
C TRP A 119 6.81 48.00 -6.82
N LEU A 120 7.11 47.91 -5.52
CA LEU A 120 6.32 47.13 -4.56
C LEU A 120 4.90 47.70 -4.36
N ARG A 121 4.73 49.02 -4.42
CA ARG A 121 3.40 49.65 -4.39
C ARG A 121 2.60 49.35 -5.65
N ASP A 122 3.25 49.43 -6.81
CA ASP A 122 2.63 49.16 -8.11
C ASP A 122 2.26 47.68 -8.29
N LEU A 123 3.07 46.77 -7.74
CA LEU A 123 2.79 45.34 -7.71
C LEU A 123 1.60 45.03 -6.79
N LYS A 124 1.47 45.72 -5.64
CA LYS A 124 0.33 45.57 -4.73
C LYS A 124 -0.98 46.02 -5.37
N VAL A 125 -0.94 47.11 -6.14
CA VAL A 125 -2.10 47.63 -6.87
C VAL A 125 -2.47 46.74 -8.05
N ARG A 126 -1.49 46.11 -8.71
CA ARG A 126 -1.73 45.15 -9.79
C ARG A 126 -2.21 43.79 -9.29
N ALA A 127 -1.66 43.28 -8.19
CA ALA A 127 -2.10 42.05 -7.55
C ALA A 127 -3.54 42.16 -7.03
N ALA A 128 -3.92 43.31 -6.45
CA ALA A 128 -5.29 43.59 -6.04
C ALA A 128 -6.29 43.67 -7.22
N LYS A 129 -5.80 43.85 -8.46
CA LYS A 129 -6.62 43.86 -9.68
C LYS A 129 -6.71 42.50 -10.38
N VAL A 130 -5.80 41.57 -10.08
CA VAL A 130 -5.77 40.21 -10.65
C VAL A 130 -6.53 39.23 -9.75
N LEU A 131 -6.63 39.50 -8.45
CA LEU A 131 -7.35 38.67 -7.49
C LEU A 131 -8.88 38.71 -7.57
N ASP A 132 -9.45 39.55 -8.44
CA ASP A 132 -10.93 39.68 -8.56
C ASP A 132 -11.52 38.94 -9.76
N ASP A 133 -10.72 38.40 -10.69
CA ASP A 133 -11.20 37.57 -11.81
C ASP A 133 -10.03 36.82 -12.48
N ASP A 134 -9.75 35.56 -12.08
CA ASP A 134 -9.34 34.48 -13.02
C ASP A 134 -9.10 33.14 -12.29
N ASP A 135 -10.06 32.20 -12.41
CA ASP A 135 -9.89 30.79 -12.03
C ASP A 135 -8.73 30.11 -12.81
N ASP A 136 -8.37 30.67 -13.96
CA ASP A 136 -7.34 30.16 -14.85
C ASP A 136 -5.91 30.36 -14.31
N TYR A 137 -5.73 31.31 -13.38
CA TYR A 137 -4.44 31.51 -12.69
C TYR A 137 -4.22 30.47 -11.58
N MET A 138 -5.27 30.17 -10.81
CA MET A 138 -5.24 29.14 -9.75
C MET A 138 -5.05 27.74 -10.33
N GLU A 139 -5.62 27.46 -11.50
CA GLU A 139 -5.46 26.21 -12.23
C GLU A 139 -4.03 26.00 -12.74
N ARG A 140 -3.37 27.07 -13.22
CA ARG A 140 -1.97 27.00 -13.65
C ARG A 140 -1.01 26.81 -12.46
N ALA A 141 -1.32 27.41 -11.30
CA ALA A 141 -0.54 27.23 -10.08
C ALA A 141 -0.61 25.79 -9.55
N ARG A 142 -1.81 25.19 -9.51
CA ARG A 142 -1.98 23.78 -9.09
C ARG A 142 -1.28 22.80 -10.03
N LYS A 143 -1.37 23.01 -11.34
CA LYS A 143 -0.64 22.17 -12.32
C LYS A 143 0.87 22.19 -12.12
N VAL A 144 1.43 23.30 -11.65
CA VAL A 144 2.86 23.38 -11.35
C VAL A 144 3.20 22.68 -10.03
N GLU A 145 2.34 22.79 -9.02
CA GLU A 145 2.46 22.09 -7.73
C GLU A 145 2.40 20.56 -7.88
N ASP A 146 1.46 20.07 -8.69
CA ASP A 146 1.31 18.64 -9.00
C ASP A 146 2.52 18.09 -9.75
N ASN A 147 3.03 18.86 -10.72
CA ASN A 147 4.24 18.48 -11.47
C ASN A 147 5.49 18.45 -10.59
N LEU A 148 5.62 19.37 -9.63
CA LEU A 148 6.73 19.41 -8.69
C LEU A 148 6.68 18.24 -7.71
N SER A 149 5.49 17.95 -7.18
CA SER A 149 5.25 16.82 -6.27
C SER A 149 5.52 15.48 -6.97
N PHE A 150 5.11 15.34 -8.23
CA PHE A 150 5.42 14.16 -9.04
C PHE A 150 6.93 13.95 -9.22
N HIS A 151 7.70 15.00 -9.51
CA HIS A 151 9.15 14.87 -9.71
C HIS A 151 9.91 14.60 -8.41
N ILE A 152 9.45 15.15 -7.28
CA ILE A 152 9.99 14.86 -5.95
C ILE A 152 9.76 13.39 -5.58
N GLU A 153 8.57 12.86 -5.91
CA GLU A 153 8.23 11.46 -5.65
C GLU A 153 9.01 10.49 -6.55
N GLN A 154 9.31 10.88 -7.79
CA GLN A 154 10.20 10.11 -8.68
C GLN A 154 11.65 10.08 -8.19
N LEU A 155 12.14 11.16 -7.57
CA LEU A 155 13.47 11.21 -6.98
C LEU A 155 13.58 10.38 -5.69
N ARG A 156 12.47 10.20 -4.97
CA ARG A 156 12.41 9.34 -3.77
C ARG A 156 12.42 7.84 -4.07
N LYS A 157 12.12 7.44 -5.30
CA LYS A 157 12.00 6.03 -5.73
C LYS A 157 13.27 5.44 -6.35
N VAL A 158 14.39 6.17 -6.34
CA VAL A 158 15.65 5.67 -6.88
C VAL A 158 16.48 5.07 -5.75
N ASP A 159 16.56 3.73 -5.73
CA ASP A 159 17.55 3.01 -4.93
C ASP A 159 18.97 3.27 -5.49
N ILE A 160 19.88 3.59 -4.58
CA ILE A 160 21.23 4.05 -4.87
C ILE A 160 22.12 2.86 -5.20
N GLU A 161 22.00 2.29 -6.40
CA GLU A 161 23.03 1.35 -6.92
C GLU A 161 23.39 1.56 -8.40
N ASP A 162 22.68 2.39 -9.17
CA ASP A 162 22.97 2.55 -10.61
C ASP A 162 23.29 4.01 -11.03
N SER A 163 24.59 4.32 -11.16
CA SER A 163 25.13 5.67 -11.37
C SER A 163 24.77 6.29 -12.73
N GLU A 164 24.47 5.51 -13.77
CA GLU A 164 24.19 6.04 -15.11
C GLU A 164 22.73 6.50 -15.27
N ALA A 165 21.77 5.84 -14.61
CA ALA A 165 20.35 6.21 -14.65
C ALA A 165 20.08 7.54 -13.93
N VAL A 166 20.82 7.80 -12.85
CA VAL A 166 20.76 9.04 -12.07
C VAL A 166 21.23 10.24 -12.91
N ALA A 167 22.35 10.09 -13.63
CA ALA A 167 22.90 11.16 -14.47
C ALA A 167 21.96 11.54 -15.63
N LEU A 168 21.28 10.56 -16.24
CA LEU A 168 20.34 10.80 -17.34
C LEU A 168 19.08 11.54 -16.87
N LYS A 169 18.53 11.19 -15.71
CA LYS A 169 17.34 11.85 -15.15
C LYS A 169 17.63 13.21 -14.51
N GLN A 170 18.82 13.41 -13.94
CA GLN A 170 19.28 14.73 -13.48
C GLN A 170 19.43 15.72 -14.64
N LYS A 171 19.89 15.24 -15.81
CA LYS A 171 19.97 16.05 -17.03
C LYS A 171 18.58 16.44 -17.58
N GLN A 172 17.57 15.60 -17.38
CA GLN A 172 16.18 15.88 -17.72
C GLN A 172 15.55 16.90 -16.74
N ALA A 173 15.80 16.77 -15.43
CA ALA A 173 15.33 17.73 -14.42
C ALA A 173 15.95 19.13 -14.60
N ALA A 174 17.24 19.20 -14.98
CA ALA A 174 17.91 20.47 -15.30
C ALA A 174 17.33 21.18 -16.55
N SER A 175 16.59 20.46 -17.41
CA SER A 175 15.94 21.05 -18.59
C SER A 175 14.59 21.73 -18.28
N ALA A 176 13.99 21.43 -17.12
CA ALA A 176 12.74 22.05 -16.67
C ALA A 176 13.01 23.40 -15.98
N LYS A 177 13.11 24.47 -16.77
CA LYS A 177 13.24 25.84 -16.25
C LYS A 177 11.92 26.32 -15.61
N LEU A 178 11.73 26.07 -14.32
CA LEU A 178 10.74 26.81 -13.52
C LEU A 178 11.41 28.06 -12.93
N PRO A 179 10.95 29.29 -13.24
CA PRO A 179 11.59 30.50 -12.74
C PRO A 179 11.39 30.64 -11.23
N ARG A 180 12.49 30.81 -10.46
CA ARG A 180 12.55 31.08 -9.00
C ARG A 180 11.53 32.11 -8.48
N ARG A 181 11.06 33.00 -9.36
CA ARG A 181 10.06 34.04 -9.08
C ARG A 181 8.68 33.46 -8.75
N GLN A 182 8.23 32.41 -9.45
CA GLN A 182 6.91 31.80 -9.21
C GLN A 182 6.84 31.06 -7.87
N VAL A 183 7.94 30.45 -7.44
CA VAL A 183 8.03 29.78 -6.13
C VAL A 183 7.97 30.80 -4.99
N LEU A 184 8.61 31.96 -5.16
CA LEU A 184 8.57 33.06 -4.18
C LEU A 184 7.19 33.72 -4.09
N GLU A 185 6.48 33.87 -5.20
CA GLU A 185 5.12 34.42 -5.25
C GLU A 185 4.11 33.49 -4.54
N LEU A 186 4.18 32.17 -4.77
CA LEU A 186 3.36 31.16 -4.08
C LEU A 186 3.61 31.09 -2.57
N TRP A 187 4.87 31.27 -2.15
CA TRP A 187 5.23 31.24 -0.73
C TRP A 187 4.76 32.48 0.03
N LEU A 188 4.78 33.65 -0.64
CA LEU A 188 4.23 34.89 -0.09
C LEU A 188 2.69 34.83 0.03
N GLU A 189 2.01 34.17 -0.90
CA GLU A 189 0.56 33.96 -0.87
C GLU A 189 0.11 33.07 0.31
N GLN A 190 0.88 32.02 0.62
CA GLN A 190 0.66 31.17 1.80
C GLN A 190 0.79 31.95 3.12
N LEU A 191 1.70 32.92 3.20
CA LEU A 191 1.89 33.75 4.39
C LEU A 191 0.77 34.79 4.56
N THR A 192 0.19 35.29 3.47
CA THR A 192 -0.96 36.22 3.55
C THR A 192 -2.28 35.54 3.85
N SER A 193 -2.44 34.24 3.57
CA SER A 193 -3.70 33.50 3.81
C SER A 193 -3.86 32.96 5.25
N ARG A 194 -2.79 32.91 6.04
CA ARG A 194 -2.81 32.41 7.43
C ARG A 194 -2.60 33.57 8.41
N GLY A 195 -3.70 34.14 8.88
CA GLY A 195 -3.73 35.35 9.73
C GLY A 195 -2.88 35.31 11.02
N THR A 196 -2.89 36.43 11.75
CA THR A 196 -2.03 36.74 12.90
C THR A 196 -2.00 35.69 14.03
N GLU A 197 -3.03 34.87 14.16
CA GLU A 197 -3.13 33.83 15.20
C GLU A 197 -2.20 32.62 14.95
N ALA A 198 -2.04 32.20 13.69
CA ALA A 198 -1.10 31.13 13.33
C ALA A 198 0.35 31.59 13.49
N CYS A 199 0.64 32.84 13.08
CA CYS A 199 1.94 33.46 13.26
C CYS A 199 2.32 33.63 14.75
N THR A 200 1.33 33.85 15.63
CA THR A 200 1.55 33.93 17.08
C THR A 200 1.88 32.54 17.65
N LYS A 201 1.14 31.49 17.26
CA LYS A 201 1.40 30.10 17.68
C LYS A 201 2.76 29.57 17.21
N ASP A 202 3.16 29.89 15.99
CA ASP A 202 4.47 29.50 15.47
C ASP A 202 5.61 30.25 16.17
N MET A 203 5.39 31.51 16.54
CA MET A 203 6.35 32.30 17.31
C MET A 203 6.45 31.83 18.78
N GLU A 204 5.34 31.41 19.40
CA GLU A 204 5.32 30.74 20.71
C GLU A 204 6.14 29.45 20.68
N ARG A 205 5.98 28.64 19.63
CA ARG A 205 6.75 27.41 19.42
C ARG A 205 8.25 27.71 19.25
N ALA A 206 8.61 28.69 18.43
CA ALA A 206 10.01 29.08 18.20
C ALA A 206 10.69 29.63 19.47
N VAL A 207 9.97 30.38 20.32
CA VAL A 207 10.47 30.83 21.62
C VAL A 207 10.69 29.64 22.57
N GLN A 208 9.81 28.65 22.55
CA GLN A 208 9.94 27.45 23.37
C GLN A 208 11.13 26.57 22.94
N GLU A 209 11.31 26.36 21.64
CA GLU A 209 12.42 25.57 21.08
C GLU A 209 13.77 26.27 21.29
N SER A 210 13.84 27.60 21.10
CA SER A 210 15.08 28.35 21.38
C SER A 210 15.45 28.37 22.87
N LYS A 211 14.47 28.26 23.78
CA LYS A 211 14.71 28.10 25.23
C LYS A 211 15.35 26.75 25.56
N VAL A 212 14.90 25.69 24.89
CA VAL A 212 15.51 24.35 25.03
C VAL A 212 16.94 24.35 24.50
N LEU A 213 17.18 25.00 23.35
CA LEU A 213 18.52 25.10 22.77
C LEU A 213 19.49 25.93 23.62
N ALA A 214 19.00 26.98 24.28
CA ALA A 214 19.79 27.77 25.21
C ALA A 214 20.25 26.94 26.44
N GLN A 215 19.50 25.92 26.84
CA GLN A 215 19.90 25.06 27.97
C GLN A 215 21.08 24.13 27.65
N SER A 216 21.45 23.99 26.36
CA SER A 216 22.56 23.15 25.91
C SER A 216 23.80 23.91 25.46
N LEU A 217 23.85 25.24 25.66
CA LEU A 217 24.99 26.08 25.25
C LEU A 217 25.88 26.46 26.45
N GLU A 218 27.19 26.53 26.22
CA GLU A 218 28.19 26.97 27.22
C GLU A 218 28.10 28.49 27.50
N GLU A 219 28.51 28.95 28.69
CA GLU A 219 28.23 30.31 29.20
C GLU A 219 28.58 31.46 28.23
N GLY A 220 29.68 31.35 27.48
CA GLY A 220 30.12 32.40 26.54
C GLY A 220 29.25 32.50 25.27
N ASP A 221 28.76 31.38 24.76
CA ASP A 221 27.90 31.33 23.57
C ASP A 221 26.42 31.48 23.94
N LEU A 222 26.06 31.11 25.17
CA LEU A 222 24.75 31.27 25.75
C LEU A 222 24.33 32.75 25.82
N GLU A 223 25.19 33.61 26.36
CA GLU A 223 24.88 35.04 26.49
C GLU A 223 24.72 35.71 25.11
N ARG A 224 25.57 35.33 24.15
CA ARG A 224 25.51 35.82 22.77
C ARG A 224 24.26 35.32 22.04
N PHE A 225 23.89 34.06 22.25
CA PHE A 225 22.71 33.44 21.65
C PHE A 225 21.41 34.02 22.22
N LEU A 226 21.33 34.16 23.55
CA LEU A 226 20.18 34.73 24.22
C LEU A 226 19.94 36.18 23.79
N THR A 227 21.00 36.99 23.75
CA THR A 227 20.91 38.41 23.40
C THR A 227 20.55 38.63 21.93
N LYS A 228 21.09 37.80 21.03
CA LYS A 228 20.94 38.00 19.58
C LYS A 228 19.70 37.33 18.99
N TYR A 229 19.22 36.23 19.57
CA TYR A 229 18.17 35.40 18.96
C TYR A 229 16.97 35.19 19.89
N HIS A 230 17.18 34.84 21.16
CA HIS A 230 16.05 34.49 22.04
C HIS A 230 15.26 35.70 22.54
N LEU A 231 15.95 36.71 23.10
CA LEU A 231 15.31 37.93 23.65
C LEU A 231 14.51 38.71 22.59
N PRO A 232 15.05 38.93 21.37
CA PRO A 232 14.29 39.61 20.32
C PRO A 232 13.02 38.86 19.92
N CYS A 233 13.06 37.52 19.86
CA CYS A 233 11.89 36.69 19.56
C CYS A 233 10.82 36.78 20.64
N GLN A 234 11.22 36.82 21.93
CA GLN A 234 10.29 37.05 23.04
C GLN A 234 9.66 38.45 23.00
N GLU A 235 10.44 39.50 22.74
CA GLU A 235 9.90 40.86 22.60
C GLU A 235 8.93 40.98 21.43
N LEU A 236 9.21 40.27 20.34
CA LEU A 236 8.37 40.24 19.15
C LEU A 236 7.06 39.51 19.38
N LEU A 237 7.10 38.37 20.07
CA LEU A 237 5.89 37.68 20.53
C LEU A 237 5.06 38.57 21.44
N ALA A 238 5.67 39.25 22.41
CA ALA A 238 4.97 40.17 23.29
C ALA A 238 4.29 41.33 22.54
N LYS A 239 4.93 41.86 21.49
CA LYS A 239 4.36 42.89 20.59
C LYS A 239 3.23 42.36 19.71
N LEU A 240 3.27 41.09 19.33
CA LEU A 240 2.21 40.43 18.57
C LEU A 240 0.98 40.12 19.45
N SER A 241 1.19 39.74 20.71
CA SER A 241 0.11 39.42 21.66
C SER A 241 -0.57 40.66 22.25
N THR A 242 0.09 41.81 22.28
CA THR A 242 -0.46 43.07 22.80
C THR A 242 -0.65 44.08 21.67
N GLY A 243 -1.83 44.08 21.03
CA GLY A 243 -2.18 45.04 20.01
C GLY A 243 -2.04 46.49 20.50
N GLY A 244 -0.89 47.12 20.22
CA GLY A 244 -0.59 48.55 20.32
C GLY A 244 -1.04 49.31 21.57
N SER A 245 -0.18 49.41 22.60
CA SER A 245 0.10 50.62 23.43
C SER A 245 1.17 50.31 24.52
N GLN A 246 2.25 51.09 24.54
CA GLN A 246 3.46 51.02 25.41
C GLN A 246 3.24 51.55 26.87
N PRO A 247 4.25 51.59 27.79
CA PRO A 247 5.47 50.77 28.02
C PRO A 247 5.73 50.35 29.50
N LEU A 248 6.83 49.63 29.73
CA LEU A 248 7.40 49.05 30.97
C LEU A 248 7.32 49.87 32.28
N THR A 249 7.10 49.19 33.43
CA THR A 249 7.89 49.37 34.68
C THR A 249 7.80 48.21 35.71
N SER A 250 8.98 47.94 36.30
CA SER A 250 9.32 47.42 37.65
C SER A 250 9.09 45.95 38.05
N LEU A 251 10.24 45.28 38.22
CA LEU A 251 10.53 44.20 39.17
C LEU A 251 10.49 44.71 40.63
N ALA A 252 9.82 44.00 41.55
CA ALA A 252 10.26 43.76 42.94
C ALA A 252 9.34 42.73 43.66
N PRO A 253 9.84 42.01 44.68
CA PRO A 253 9.24 40.77 45.22
C PRO A 253 8.36 41.01 46.46
N GLY A 254 7.30 40.21 46.67
CA GLY A 254 6.55 40.23 47.93
C GLY A 254 5.22 39.48 47.98
N GLU A 255 5.25 38.31 48.63
CA GLU A 255 4.26 37.75 49.56
C GLU A 255 2.76 37.56 49.18
N ALA A 256 2.44 36.26 49.02
CA ALA A 256 1.35 35.52 49.67
C ALA A 256 -0.08 36.11 49.75
N LYS A 257 -1.03 35.38 49.13
CA LYS A 257 -2.17 34.78 49.85
C LYS A 257 -2.96 33.76 49.02
N LYS A 258 -3.10 32.58 49.63
CA LYS A 258 -4.00 31.47 49.28
C LYS A 258 -5.41 31.93 48.90
N ARG A 259 -5.90 31.48 47.74
CA ARG A 259 -7.30 31.05 47.55
C ARG A 259 -7.34 29.87 46.59
N THR A 260 -7.72 28.73 47.16
CA THR A 260 -8.01 27.46 46.50
C THR A 260 -9.30 27.56 45.69
N SER A 261 -9.26 27.22 44.40
CA SER A 261 -10.44 26.88 43.59
C SER A 261 -10.16 25.61 42.77
N PRO A 262 -11.20 24.78 42.50
CA PRO A 262 -11.05 23.37 42.11
C PRO A 262 -10.81 23.18 40.60
N GLU A 263 -9.81 23.87 40.04
CA GLU A 263 -9.38 23.71 38.63
C GLU A 263 -8.00 23.05 38.50
N SER A 264 -7.28 22.86 39.60
CA SER A 264 -5.94 22.24 39.60
C SER A 264 -5.94 20.71 39.54
N GLU A 265 -7.11 20.05 39.66
CA GLU A 265 -7.21 18.59 39.47
C GLU A 265 -7.54 18.18 38.04
N ARG A 266 -7.96 19.11 37.16
CA ARG A 266 -8.21 18.81 35.73
C ARG A 266 -7.03 19.09 34.81
N LYS A 267 -6.00 19.81 35.26
CA LYS A 267 -4.79 20.11 34.47
C LYS A 267 -3.59 19.22 34.77
N ALA A 268 -3.73 18.25 35.67
CA ALA A 268 -2.67 17.29 36.01
C ALA A 268 -2.75 15.95 35.23
N ASN A 269 -3.73 15.77 34.34
CA ASN A 269 -3.96 14.52 33.62
C ASN A 269 -3.93 14.67 32.08
N GLN A 270 -3.15 15.61 31.55
CA GLN A 270 -2.68 15.49 30.16
C GLN A 270 -1.37 14.70 30.20
N ILE A 271 -1.53 13.38 30.24
CA ILE A 271 -0.49 12.43 29.85
C ILE A 271 -0.14 12.79 28.40
N ILE A 272 1.09 13.25 28.16
CA ILE A 272 1.64 13.30 26.80
C ILE A 272 1.57 11.85 26.30
N PRO A 273 0.82 11.52 25.23
CA PRO A 273 0.76 10.15 24.74
C PRO A 273 2.18 9.71 24.38
N ASP A 274 2.58 8.55 24.90
CA ASP A 274 3.82 7.92 24.52
C ASP A 274 3.74 7.59 23.01
N PRO A 275 4.67 8.07 22.15
CA PRO A 275 4.62 7.83 20.70
C PRO A 275 4.58 6.35 20.33
N GLU A 276 5.14 5.46 21.16
CA GLU A 276 5.05 4.01 20.95
C GLU A 276 3.62 3.48 21.14
N ASN A 277 2.87 4.06 22.08
CA ASN A 277 1.48 3.67 22.34
C ASN A 277 0.53 4.17 21.24
N GLU A 278 0.81 5.33 20.64
CA GLU A 278 0.04 5.86 19.49
C GLU A 278 0.19 4.96 18.25
N LEU A 279 1.39 4.45 17.99
CA LEU A 279 1.64 3.52 16.89
C LEU A 279 0.88 2.20 17.08
N VAL A 280 0.90 1.62 18.28
CA VAL A 280 0.14 0.39 18.59
C VAL A 280 -1.36 0.60 18.37
N GLU A 281 -1.93 1.70 18.89
CA GLU A 281 -3.34 2.04 18.68
C GLU A 281 -3.67 2.22 17.19
N GLN A 282 -2.79 2.84 16.42
CA GLN A 282 -2.93 2.98 14.98
C GLN A 282 -2.95 1.62 14.26
N GLN A 283 -2.01 0.72 14.59
CA GLN A 283 -1.94 -0.62 13.99
C GLN A 283 -3.17 -1.47 14.34
N LEU A 284 -3.61 -1.45 15.60
CA LEU A 284 -4.83 -2.15 16.03
C LEU A 284 -6.08 -1.58 15.35
N CYS A 285 -6.11 -0.26 15.11
CA CYS A 285 -7.19 0.36 14.33
C CYS A 285 -7.18 -0.13 12.87
N LEU A 286 -6.02 -0.21 12.24
CA LEU A 286 -5.88 -0.72 10.86
C LEU A 286 -6.25 -2.20 10.76
N ALA A 287 -5.90 -3.01 11.75
CA ALA A 287 -6.29 -4.43 11.82
C ALA A 287 -7.82 -4.60 11.89
N ARG A 288 -8.52 -3.82 12.72
CA ARG A 288 -10.00 -3.83 12.79
C ARG A 288 -10.65 -3.39 11.48
N LEU A 289 -10.08 -2.40 10.80
CA LEU A 289 -10.56 -1.98 9.48
C LEU A 289 -10.29 -3.04 8.41
N ALA A 290 -9.16 -3.74 8.49
CA ALA A 290 -8.83 -4.84 7.60
C ALA A 290 -9.75 -6.06 7.78
N GLU A 291 -10.16 -6.36 9.02
CA GLU A 291 -11.18 -7.36 9.31
C GLU A 291 -12.52 -7.00 8.63
N GLN A 292 -12.99 -5.77 8.78
CA GLN A 292 -14.23 -5.30 8.15
C GLN A 292 -14.18 -5.29 6.62
N ALA A 293 -12.98 -5.07 6.06
CA ALA A 293 -12.73 -5.12 4.63
C ALA A 293 -12.44 -6.55 4.13
N GLU A 294 -12.48 -7.56 5.01
CA GLU A 294 -12.16 -8.97 4.73
C GLU A 294 -10.75 -9.17 4.13
N ARG A 295 -9.82 -8.28 4.46
CA ARG A 295 -8.42 -8.30 3.99
C ARG A 295 -7.50 -8.86 5.08
N TYR A 296 -7.60 -10.17 5.30
CA TYR A 296 -6.90 -10.84 6.39
C TYR A 296 -5.37 -10.83 6.28
N ASP A 297 -4.81 -10.76 5.06
CA ASP A 297 -3.36 -10.63 4.88
C ASP A 297 -2.84 -9.28 5.40
N ASP A 298 -3.58 -8.20 5.13
CA ASP A 298 -3.28 -6.88 5.69
C ASP A 298 -3.50 -6.86 7.21
N MET A 299 -4.55 -7.53 7.70
CA MET A 299 -4.81 -7.68 9.13
C MET A 299 -3.64 -8.37 9.84
N VAL A 300 -3.06 -9.44 9.26
CA VAL A 300 -1.86 -10.10 9.80
C VAL A 300 -0.69 -9.13 9.86
N GLN A 301 -0.43 -8.35 8.81
CA GLN A 301 0.67 -7.37 8.79
C GLN A 301 0.52 -6.32 9.90
N TYR A 302 -0.68 -5.74 10.05
CA TYR A 302 -0.95 -4.74 11.08
C TYR A 302 -0.88 -5.35 12.50
N MET A 303 -1.36 -6.58 12.69
CA MET A 303 -1.25 -7.25 13.99
C MET A 303 0.20 -7.62 14.34
N ASP A 304 0.99 -8.06 13.37
CA ASP A 304 2.42 -8.32 13.58
C ASP A 304 3.15 -7.05 14.00
N GLU A 305 2.83 -5.91 13.38
CA GLU A 305 3.43 -4.63 13.74
C GLU A 305 2.96 -4.14 15.12
N ALA A 306 1.67 -4.29 15.44
CA ALA A 306 1.14 -3.98 16.76
C ALA A 306 1.85 -4.78 17.86
N VAL A 307 2.08 -6.08 17.65
CA VAL A 307 2.75 -6.96 18.62
C VAL A 307 4.23 -6.61 18.80
N LYS A 308 4.92 -6.16 17.75
CA LYS A 308 6.33 -5.73 17.85
C LYS A 308 6.49 -4.48 18.71
N CYS A 309 5.55 -3.55 18.60
CA CYS A 309 5.63 -2.25 19.29
C CYS A 309 4.97 -2.25 20.68
N ALA A 310 4.13 -3.23 21.00
CA ALA A 310 3.38 -3.25 22.25
C ALA A 310 4.16 -3.90 23.40
N ASP A 311 4.14 -3.25 24.57
CA ASP A 311 4.58 -3.88 25.83
C ASP A 311 3.60 -4.96 26.31
N LYS A 312 2.30 -4.79 26.03
CA LYS A 312 1.23 -5.70 26.42
C LYS A 312 0.05 -5.60 25.45
N ILE A 313 -0.45 -6.76 25.01
CA ILE A 313 -1.66 -6.85 24.16
C ILE A 313 -2.89 -7.21 25.04
N SER A 314 -3.99 -6.49 24.85
CA SER A 314 -5.26 -6.74 25.57
C SER A 314 -5.90 -8.09 25.16
N LEU A 315 -6.89 -8.59 25.92
CA LEU A 315 -7.58 -9.84 25.54
C LEU A 315 -8.33 -9.71 24.22
N GLU A 316 -8.99 -8.57 24.00
CA GLU A 316 -9.72 -8.28 22.75
C GLU A 316 -8.76 -8.27 21.56
N ASP A 317 -7.61 -7.61 21.69
CA ASP A 317 -6.63 -7.52 20.61
C ASP A 317 -5.93 -8.86 20.34
N ARG A 318 -5.83 -9.77 21.33
CA ARG A 318 -5.38 -11.15 21.09
C ARG A 318 -6.36 -11.94 20.25
N ASN A 319 -7.66 -11.72 20.43
CA ASN A 319 -8.67 -12.36 19.60
C ASN A 319 -8.51 -11.93 18.13
N LEU A 320 -8.15 -10.66 17.88
CA LEU A 320 -7.84 -10.17 16.53
C LEU A 320 -6.67 -10.94 15.89
N ILE A 321 -5.62 -11.27 16.65
CA ILE A 321 -4.51 -12.13 16.16
C ILE A 321 -5.05 -13.49 15.69
N SER A 322 -5.90 -14.11 16.52
CA SER A 322 -6.49 -15.40 16.17
C SER A 322 -7.37 -15.31 14.92
N VAL A 323 -8.17 -14.25 14.76
CA VAL A 323 -9.03 -14.06 13.60
C VAL A 323 -8.20 -13.83 12.34
N ALA A 324 -7.19 -12.96 12.40
CA ALA A 324 -6.32 -12.62 11.28
C ALA A 324 -5.65 -13.87 10.70
N TYR A 325 -4.92 -14.59 11.55
CA TYR A 325 -4.14 -15.74 11.10
C TYR A 325 -5.01 -16.96 10.77
N LYS A 326 -6.13 -17.18 11.49
CA LYS A 326 -7.05 -18.29 11.16
C LYS A 326 -7.59 -18.15 9.75
N ASN A 327 -8.01 -16.93 9.35
CA ASN A 327 -8.53 -16.69 8.01
C ASN A 327 -7.43 -16.71 6.96
N ALA A 328 -6.28 -16.05 7.21
CA ALA A 328 -5.16 -16.00 6.28
C ALA A 328 -4.54 -17.40 5.99
N VAL A 329 -4.40 -18.25 7.01
CA VAL A 329 -3.92 -19.63 6.84
C VAL A 329 -5.05 -20.55 6.35
N GLY A 330 -6.29 -20.31 6.79
CA GLY A 330 -7.46 -21.09 6.39
C GLY A 330 -7.69 -21.07 4.89
N SER A 331 -7.62 -19.91 4.24
CA SER A 331 -7.77 -19.77 2.79
C SER A 331 -6.69 -20.56 2.04
N ARG A 332 -5.42 -20.41 2.43
CA ARG A 332 -4.29 -21.11 1.80
C ARG A 332 -4.34 -22.63 2.01
N ARG A 333 -4.81 -23.10 3.17
CA ARG A 333 -5.07 -24.52 3.40
C ARG A 333 -6.18 -25.06 2.49
N ALA A 334 -7.25 -24.28 2.28
CA ALA A 334 -8.30 -24.65 1.33
C ALA A 334 -7.74 -24.75 -0.10
N SER A 335 -6.99 -23.74 -0.55
CA SER A 335 -6.29 -23.77 -1.84
C SER A 335 -5.36 -24.99 -1.97
N TRP A 336 -4.57 -25.30 -0.93
CA TRP A 336 -3.67 -26.47 -0.93
C TRP A 336 -4.44 -27.78 -1.06
N ARG A 337 -5.59 -27.94 -0.38
CA ARG A 337 -6.42 -29.16 -0.50
C ARG A 337 -6.98 -29.34 -1.91
N VAL A 338 -7.44 -28.25 -2.53
CA VAL A 338 -7.94 -28.28 -3.91
C VAL A 338 -6.82 -28.72 -4.86
N LEU A 339 -5.63 -28.13 -4.75
CA LEU A 339 -4.49 -28.50 -5.60
C LEU A 339 -4.00 -29.93 -5.32
N SER A 340 -3.99 -30.37 -4.06
CA SER A 340 -3.68 -31.77 -3.70
C SER A 340 -4.66 -32.76 -4.31
N ALA A 341 -5.96 -32.43 -4.33
CA ALA A 341 -6.98 -33.27 -4.96
C ALA A 341 -6.82 -33.29 -6.48
N GLU A 342 -6.56 -32.15 -7.10
CA GLU A 342 -6.35 -32.04 -8.54
C GLU A 342 -5.08 -32.78 -9.01
N GLU A 343 -4.01 -32.81 -8.20
CA GLU A 343 -2.78 -33.58 -8.48
C GLU A 343 -3.06 -35.10 -8.60
N GLN A 344 -4.11 -35.61 -7.93
CA GLN A 344 -4.51 -37.02 -7.99
C GLN A 344 -5.39 -37.36 -9.19
N THR A 345 -5.80 -36.38 -9.99
CA THR A 345 -6.61 -36.62 -11.19
C THR A 345 -5.78 -37.26 -12.32
N ASP A 346 -6.48 -37.86 -13.29
CA ASP A 346 -5.85 -38.44 -14.47
C ASP A 346 -5.49 -37.36 -15.51
N ILE A 347 -4.47 -36.57 -15.17
CA ILE A 347 -3.84 -35.56 -16.01
C ILE A 347 -2.43 -35.98 -16.43
N SER A 348 -1.89 -35.37 -17.49
CA SER A 348 -0.54 -35.69 -17.98
C SER A 348 0.54 -35.42 -16.93
N ASP A 349 1.65 -36.15 -16.97
CA ASP A 349 2.77 -36.00 -16.03
C ASP A 349 3.32 -34.57 -15.99
N TYR A 350 3.31 -33.88 -17.13
CA TYR A 350 3.70 -32.47 -17.21
C TYR A 350 2.75 -31.56 -16.41
N LEU A 351 1.43 -31.73 -16.56
CA LEU A 351 0.46 -30.94 -15.80
C LEU A 351 0.47 -31.31 -14.32
N LYS A 352 0.69 -32.59 -13.96
CA LYS A 352 0.93 -33.00 -12.56
C LYS A 352 2.12 -32.27 -11.97
N GLN A 353 3.21 -32.13 -12.72
CA GLN A 353 4.38 -31.39 -12.28
C GLN A 353 4.05 -29.90 -12.06
N CYS A 354 3.31 -29.26 -12.97
CA CYS A 354 2.85 -27.88 -12.80
C CYS A 354 1.99 -27.72 -11.53
N THR A 355 1.02 -28.62 -11.32
CA THR A 355 0.14 -28.63 -10.14
C THR A 355 0.94 -28.82 -8.86
N ARG A 356 1.91 -29.74 -8.85
CA ARG A 356 2.81 -29.99 -7.71
C ARG A 356 3.62 -28.75 -7.36
N ILE A 357 4.20 -28.09 -8.35
CA ILE A 357 4.98 -26.87 -8.13
C ILE A 357 4.08 -25.76 -7.56
N TYR A 358 2.87 -25.59 -8.09
CA TYR A 358 1.94 -24.60 -7.54
C TYR A 358 1.52 -24.94 -6.12
N ARG A 359 1.22 -26.20 -5.82
CA ARG A 359 0.93 -26.69 -4.47
C ARG A 359 2.09 -26.42 -3.51
N GLN A 360 3.35 -26.61 -3.93
CA GLN A 360 4.54 -26.31 -3.13
C GLN A 360 4.72 -24.80 -2.84
N LYS A 361 4.32 -23.93 -3.78
CA LYS A 361 4.23 -22.47 -3.52
C LYS A 361 3.24 -22.22 -2.38
N ILE A 362 2.05 -22.81 -2.42
CA ILE A 362 1.04 -22.66 -1.35
C ILE A 362 1.55 -23.23 -0.01
N GLU A 363 2.19 -24.40 -0.05
CA GLU A 363 2.79 -25.02 1.13
C GLU A 363 3.79 -24.07 1.82
N THR A 364 4.64 -23.42 1.03
CA THR A 364 5.62 -22.44 1.53
C THR A 364 4.93 -21.21 2.15
N GLU A 365 3.84 -20.72 1.54
CA GLU A 365 3.04 -19.62 2.09
C GLU A 365 2.41 -19.99 3.44
N VAL A 366 1.80 -21.18 3.54
CA VAL A 366 1.22 -21.71 4.79
C VAL A 366 2.30 -21.81 5.87
N GLN A 367 3.43 -22.42 5.54
CA GLN A 367 4.56 -22.57 6.48
C GLN A 367 5.05 -21.21 6.94
N THR A 368 5.22 -20.24 6.05
CA THR A 368 5.70 -18.89 6.41
C THR A 368 4.74 -18.19 7.37
N LEU A 369 3.43 -18.22 7.11
CA LEU A 369 2.43 -17.64 8.01
C LEU A 369 2.41 -18.35 9.37
N CYS A 370 2.50 -19.69 9.40
CA CYS A 370 2.55 -20.45 10.65
C CYS A 370 3.77 -20.08 11.49
N HIS A 371 4.95 -19.91 10.87
CA HIS A 371 6.14 -19.46 11.57
C HIS A 371 6.01 -18.02 12.08
N SER A 372 5.30 -17.14 11.37
CA SER A 372 5.03 -15.78 11.85
C SER A 372 4.20 -15.79 13.13
N VAL A 373 3.17 -16.65 13.21
CA VAL A 373 2.39 -16.85 14.44
C VAL A 373 3.26 -17.25 15.62
N PHE A 374 4.22 -18.16 15.43
CA PHE A 374 5.08 -18.57 16.53
C PHE A 374 5.89 -17.40 17.10
N ARG A 375 6.40 -16.51 16.23
CA ARG A 375 7.09 -15.29 16.64
C ARG A 375 6.17 -14.36 17.43
N VAL A 376 4.92 -14.22 17.00
CA VAL A 376 3.91 -13.44 17.71
C VAL A 376 3.62 -14.05 19.08
N VAL A 377 3.32 -15.35 19.16
CA VAL A 377 2.99 -16.04 20.41
C VAL A 377 4.15 -16.04 21.41
N GLU A 378 5.39 -16.06 20.92
CA GLU A 378 6.60 -16.02 21.76
C GLU A 378 7.01 -14.60 22.17
N SER A 379 6.30 -13.58 21.69
CA SER A 379 6.61 -12.19 22.04
C SER A 379 6.37 -11.90 23.54
N PRO A 380 7.20 -11.04 24.16
CA PRO A 380 7.00 -10.59 25.54
C PRO A 380 5.62 -9.93 25.76
N ALA A 381 5.09 -9.27 24.72
CA ALA A 381 3.79 -8.61 24.71
C ALA A 381 2.62 -9.55 25.03
N LEU A 382 2.74 -10.82 24.62
CA LEU A 382 1.79 -11.90 24.88
C LEU A 382 2.13 -12.69 26.15
N ALA A 383 3.41 -12.85 26.47
CA ALA A 383 3.88 -13.58 27.66
C ALA A 383 3.57 -12.86 28.99
N ASN A 384 3.60 -11.52 29.01
CA ASN A 384 3.32 -10.70 30.21
C ASN A 384 1.82 -10.53 30.52
N SER A 385 0.99 -11.33 29.87
CA SER A 385 -0.44 -11.15 29.84
C SER A 385 -1.11 -12.04 30.89
N THR A 386 -1.39 -11.42 32.03
CA THR A 386 -1.67 -12.04 33.34
C THR A 386 -3.07 -12.65 33.50
N THR A 387 -3.50 -13.58 32.64
CA THR A 387 -4.70 -14.40 32.90
C THR A 387 -4.40 -15.89 32.83
N ASP A 388 -5.09 -16.69 33.64
CA ASP A 388 -4.92 -18.16 33.70
C ASP A 388 -5.14 -18.83 32.33
N ASP A 389 -5.99 -18.24 31.48
CA ASP A 389 -6.33 -18.72 30.14
C ASP A 389 -5.27 -18.39 29.08
N SER A 390 -4.40 -17.40 29.32
CA SER A 390 -3.46 -16.88 28.30
C SER A 390 -2.41 -17.91 27.88
N THR A 391 -1.93 -18.71 28.83
CA THR A 391 -0.95 -19.77 28.56
C THR A 391 -1.58 -20.90 27.75
N VAL A 392 -2.80 -21.32 28.13
CA VAL A 392 -3.56 -22.37 27.41
C VAL A 392 -3.86 -21.91 25.99
N PHE A 393 -4.28 -20.65 25.81
CA PHE A 393 -4.51 -20.05 24.49
C PHE A 393 -3.27 -20.09 23.60
N CYS A 394 -2.11 -19.66 24.12
CA CYS A 394 -0.86 -19.65 23.36
C CYS A 394 -0.41 -21.05 22.96
N LEU A 395 -0.50 -22.03 23.88
CA LEU A 395 -0.14 -23.41 23.61
C LEU A 395 -1.10 -24.07 22.61
N LYS A 396 -2.40 -23.81 22.74
CA LYS A 396 -3.41 -24.22 21.75
C LYS A 396 -3.07 -23.69 20.38
N LEU A 397 -2.78 -22.39 20.28
CA LEU A 397 -2.43 -21.74 19.01
C LEU A 397 -1.17 -22.39 18.43
N LYS A 398 -0.11 -22.58 19.22
CA LYS A 398 1.09 -23.31 18.78
C LYS A 398 0.75 -24.71 18.24
N GLY A 399 -0.09 -25.47 18.94
CA GLY A 399 -0.56 -26.79 18.49
C GLY A 399 -1.31 -26.72 17.16
N ASP A 400 -2.18 -25.73 16.98
CA ASP A 400 -2.93 -25.51 15.74
C ASP A 400 -2.03 -25.24 14.54
N TYR A 401 -1.08 -24.31 14.65
CA TYR A 401 -0.23 -23.95 13.52
C TYR A 401 0.84 -25.01 13.23
N TRP A 402 1.35 -25.73 14.24
CA TRP A 402 2.18 -26.90 13.99
C TRP A 402 1.39 -28.03 13.31
N ARG A 403 0.12 -28.24 13.68
CA ARG A 403 -0.78 -29.16 12.98
C ARG A 403 -0.95 -28.74 11.52
N TYR A 404 -1.16 -27.45 11.24
CA TYR A 404 -1.30 -26.96 9.86
C TYR A 404 -0.03 -27.18 9.04
N ILE A 405 1.16 -26.96 9.63
CA ILE A 405 2.44 -27.30 8.99
C ILE A 405 2.50 -28.81 8.72
N ALA A 406 2.13 -29.66 9.68
CA ALA A 406 2.16 -31.11 9.52
C ALA A 406 1.18 -31.64 8.46
N GLU A 407 0.04 -30.97 8.27
CA GLU A 407 -0.94 -31.27 7.22
C GLU A 407 -0.37 -30.99 5.82
N VAL A 408 0.21 -29.80 5.61
CA VAL A 408 0.72 -29.40 4.29
C VAL A 408 2.09 -30.00 3.97
N SER A 409 2.85 -30.37 5.00
CA SER A 409 4.12 -31.07 4.82
C SER A 409 3.85 -32.47 4.29
N GLY A 410 4.46 -32.81 3.14
CA GLY A 410 4.40 -34.16 2.57
C GLY A 410 5.03 -35.24 3.46
N LYS A 411 5.31 -36.42 2.89
CA LYS A 411 5.96 -37.51 3.65
C LYS A 411 7.39 -37.11 4.06
N GLY A 412 7.84 -37.57 5.23
CA GLY A 412 9.24 -37.46 5.67
C GLY A 412 9.49 -36.63 6.93
N ARG A 413 10.75 -36.16 7.08
CA ARG A 413 11.26 -35.57 8.33
C ARG A 413 10.48 -34.32 8.77
N LYS A 414 10.12 -33.43 7.83
CA LYS A 414 9.40 -32.18 8.13
C LYS A 414 8.04 -32.44 8.77
N LYS A 415 7.25 -33.37 8.23
CA LYS A 415 5.97 -33.78 8.81
C LYS A 415 6.16 -34.41 10.20
N SER A 416 7.14 -35.29 10.36
CA SER A 416 7.41 -35.90 11.67
C SER A 416 7.78 -34.87 12.73
N GLU A 417 8.59 -33.88 12.39
CA GLU A 417 8.99 -32.79 13.29
C GLU A 417 7.79 -31.89 13.64
N ALA A 418 7.00 -31.49 12.64
CA ALA A 418 5.82 -30.67 12.85
C ALA A 418 4.76 -31.40 13.71
N SER A 419 4.52 -32.69 13.46
CA SER A 419 3.62 -33.51 14.27
C SER A 419 4.09 -33.65 15.72
N GLU A 420 5.39 -33.84 15.94
CA GLU A 420 5.97 -33.92 17.29
C GLU A 420 5.80 -32.58 18.04
N ASN A 421 6.06 -31.46 17.38
CA ASN A 421 5.88 -30.12 17.96
C ASN A 421 4.40 -29.81 18.23
N ALA A 422 3.49 -30.18 17.33
CA ALA A 422 2.05 -30.06 17.54
C ALA A 422 1.60 -30.86 18.77
N ARG A 423 2.04 -32.13 18.88
CA ARG A 423 1.71 -32.99 20.01
C ARG A 423 2.18 -32.39 21.33
N ARG A 424 3.46 -31.96 21.42
CA ARG A 424 4.00 -31.32 22.63
C ARG A 424 3.20 -30.09 23.04
N ALA A 425 2.80 -29.26 22.08
CA ALA A 425 2.02 -28.05 22.36
C ALA A 425 0.61 -28.38 22.86
N TYR A 426 -0.08 -29.35 22.25
CA TYR A 426 -1.40 -29.80 22.71
C TYR A 426 -1.35 -30.52 24.05
N ASP A 427 -0.36 -31.38 24.30
CA ASP A 427 -0.19 -32.05 25.59
C ASP A 427 0.02 -31.02 26.70
N GLY A 428 0.89 -30.02 26.47
CA GLY A 428 1.08 -28.90 27.38
C GLY A 428 -0.19 -28.09 27.60
N ALA A 429 -0.95 -27.79 26.53
CA ALA A 429 -2.21 -27.06 26.61
C ALA A 429 -3.26 -27.83 27.44
N MET A 430 -3.39 -29.15 27.22
CA MET A 430 -4.32 -30.01 27.96
C MET A 430 -3.96 -30.10 29.44
N GLN A 431 -2.67 -30.20 29.77
CA GLN A 431 -2.19 -30.23 31.15
C GLN A 431 -2.47 -28.91 31.87
N GLU A 432 -2.13 -27.77 31.27
CA GLU A 432 -2.40 -26.45 31.86
C GLU A 432 -3.91 -26.18 31.97
N ALA A 433 -4.69 -26.56 30.97
CA ALA A 433 -6.15 -26.43 31.00
C ALA A 433 -6.78 -27.29 32.10
N ALA A 434 -6.29 -28.52 32.31
CA ALA A 434 -6.80 -29.40 33.37
C ALA A 434 -6.51 -28.84 34.78
N ASN A 435 -5.38 -28.14 34.95
CA ASN A 435 -4.97 -27.57 36.24
C ASN A 435 -5.70 -26.27 36.57
N ARG A 436 -6.04 -25.46 35.57
CA ARG A 436 -6.50 -24.07 35.77
C ARG A 436 -7.96 -23.82 35.36
N LEU A 437 -8.50 -24.61 34.44
CA LEU A 437 -9.79 -24.34 33.80
C LEU A 437 -10.84 -25.41 34.13
N SER A 438 -12.09 -24.98 34.29
CA SER A 438 -13.23 -25.90 34.44
C SER A 438 -13.43 -26.73 33.16
N SER A 439 -14.00 -27.93 33.27
CA SER A 439 -14.25 -28.80 32.11
C SER A 439 -15.24 -28.22 31.08
N VAL A 440 -15.97 -27.17 31.46
CA VAL A 440 -16.91 -26.42 30.58
C VAL A 440 -16.35 -25.10 30.08
N ASN A 441 -15.12 -24.73 30.45
CA ASN A 441 -14.48 -23.56 29.89
C ASN A 441 -14.24 -23.77 28.37
N CYS A 442 -14.65 -22.78 27.57
CA CYS A 442 -14.58 -22.83 26.11
C CYS A 442 -13.16 -23.10 25.59
N MET A 443 -12.12 -22.56 26.24
CA MET A 443 -10.73 -22.79 25.86
C MET A 443 -10.31 -24.24 26.07
N ARG A 444 -10.66 -24.84 27.22
CA ARG A 444 -10.37 -26.26 27.51
C ARG A 444 -11.07 -27.18 26.52
N LEU A 445 -12.35 -26.93 26.24
CA LEU A 445 -13.11 -27.68 25.23
C LEU A 445 -12.51 -27.52 23.83
N ALA A 446 -12.09 -26.31 23.46
CA ALA A 446 -11.48 -26.03 22.16
C ALA A 446 -10.10 -26.71 21.98
N VAL A 447 -9.29 -26.81 23.05
CA VAL A 447 -8.04 -27.59 23.03
C VAL A 447 -8.34 -29.07 22.78
N ALA A 448 -9.30 -29.64 23.50
CA ALA A 448 -9.68 -31.05 23.33
C ALA A 448 -10.23 -31.34 21.93
N LEU A 449 -11.06 -30.44 21.38
CA LEU A 449 -11.55 -30.52 20.01
C LEU A 449 -10.39 -30.53 19.01
N ASN A 450 -9.49 -29.55 19.06
CA ASN A 450 -8.40 -29.46 18.09
C ASN A 450 -7.38 -30.59 18.25
N PHE A 451 -7.13 -31.04 19.48
CA PHE A 451 -6.21 -32.14 19.75
C PHE A 451 -6.78 -33.50 19.30
N SER A 452 -8.08 -33.74 19.48
CA SER A 452 -8.72 -34.96 18.94
C SER A 452 -8.67 -34.96 17.41
N VAL A 453 -8.95 -33.84 16.75
CA VAL A 453 -8.83 -33.71 15.28
C VAL A 453 -7.40 -33.95 14.81
N PHE A 454 -6.40 -33.36 15.48
CA PHE A 454 -4.98 -33.63 15.19
C PHE A 454 -4.63 -35.13 15.30
N THR A 455 -5.10 -35.76 16.37
CA THR A 455 -4.85 -37.18 16.64
C THR A 455 -5.50 -38.08 15.59
N PHE A 456 -6.68 -37.70 15.09
CA PHE A 456 -7.38 -38.41 14.03
C PHE A 456 -6.73 -38.18 12.66
N GLU A 457 -6.68 -36.92 12.19
CA GLU A 457 -6.32 -36.56 10.82
C GLU A 457 -4.82 -36.64 10.54
N VAL A 458 -3.97 -36.28 11.51
CA VAL A 458 -2.52 -36.17 11.31
C VAL A 458 -1.77 -37.39 11.82
N LEU A 459 -2.16 -37.93 12.99
CA LEU A 459 -1.51 -39.09 13.58
C LEU A 459 -2.13 -40.44 13.18
N GLY A 460 -3.33 -40.45 12.60
CA GLY A 460 -4.05 -41.69 12.25
C GLY A 460 -4.49 -42.52 13.46
N GLN A 461 -4.51 -41.94 14.66
CA GLN A 461 -4.78 -42.63 15.92
C GLN A 461 -6.26 -42.49 16.31
N GLY A 462 -7.15 -43.07 15.50
CA GLY A 462 -8.60 -42.88 15.64
C GLY A 462 -9.17 -43.24 17.02
N THR A 463 -8.66 -44.31 17.64
CA THR A 463 -9.11 -44.76 18.97
C THR A 463 -8.79 -43.73 20.06
N GLU A 464 -7.60 -43.14 20.02
CA GLU A 464 -7.17 -42.11 20.97
C GLU A 464 -7.89 -40.79 20.72
N ALA A 465 -8.09 -40.42 19.46
CA ALA A 465 -8.89 -39.24 19.10
C ALA A 465 -10.32 -39.32 19.67
N CYS A 466 -11.00 -40.46 19.47
CA CYS A 466 -12.32 -40.72 20.01
C CYS A 466 -12.32 -40.70 21.55
N ARG A 467 -11.27 -41.23 22.19
CA ARG A 467 -11.13 -41.18 23.66
C ARG A 467 -11.07 -39.73 24.16
N ILE A 468 -10.20 -38.91 23.57
CA ILE A 468 -10.05 -37.49 23.94
C ILE A 468 -11.36 -36.74 23.77
N ALA A 469 -12.00 -36.87 22.59
CA ALA A 469 -13.25 -36.17 22.28
C ALA A 469 -14.40 -36.60 23.21
N LYS A 470 -14.52 -37.91 23.47
CA LYS A 470 -15.56 -38.45 24.36
C LYS A 470 -15.38 -38.00 25.81
N THR A 471 -14.15 -38.06 26.34
CA THR A 471 -13.86 -37.60 27.70
C THR A 471 -14.22 -36.14 27.87
N ALA A 472 -13.78 -35.26 26.95
CA ALA A 472 -14.11 -33.84 27.01
C ALA A 472 -15.62 -33.58 26.89
N SER A 473 -16.31 -34.30 25.99
CA SER A 473 -17.76 -34.17 25.80
C SER A 473 -18.55 -34.60 27.04
N ASP A 474 -18.16 -35.71 27.69
CA ASP A 474 -18.84 -36.21 28.88
C ASP A 474 -18.60 -35.31 30.09
N GLU A 475 -17.34 -34.89 30.32
CA GLU A 475 -16.98 -33.96 31.41
C GLU A 475 -17.64 -32.58 31.25
N GLY A 476 -17.73 -32.06 30.03
CA GLY A 476 -18.39 -30.78 29.75
C GLY A 476 -19.91 -30.84 29.96
N ARG A 477 -20.56 -31.90 29.47
CA ARG A 477 -22.02 -32.09 29.62
C ARG A 477 -22.47 -32.10 31.10
N LEU A 478 -21.66 -32.66 32.00
CA LEU A 478 -22.01 -32.74 33.42
C LEU A 478 -22.11 -31.35 34.08
N LEU A 479 -21.28 -30.39 33.68
CA LEU A 479 -21.23 -29.07 34.28
C LEU A 479 -21.90 -27.99 33.42
N LEU A 480 -22.46 -28.33 32.26
CA LEU A 480 -23.02 -27.35 31.31
C LEU A 480 -24.12 -26.47 31.94
N HIS A 481 -24.93 -27.06 32.83
CA HIS A 481 -25.99 -26.38 33.56
C HIS A 481 -25.49 -25.30 34.55
N THR A 482 -24.18 -25.26 34.84
CA THR A 482 -23.57 -24.29 35.75
C THR A 482 -23.22 -22.96 35.07
N LEU A 483 -23.29 -22.90 33.74
CA LEU A 483 -22.94 -21.73 32.96
C LEU A 483 -24.09 -20.71 32.86
N ASP A 484 -23.73 -19.46 32.64
CA ASP A 484 -24.68 -18.45 32.20
C ASP A 484 -25.11 -18.66 30.73
N LYS A 485 -26.05 -17.86 30.25
CA LYS A 485 -26.66 -18.04 28.93
C LYS A 485 -25.64 -17.88 27.78
N GLU A 486 -24.67 -16.98 27.92
CA GLU A 486 -23.70 -16.69 26.86
C GLU A 486 -22.64 -17.79 26.81
N ALA A 487 -22.01 -18.10 27.94
CA ALA A 487 -21.03 -19.18 28.05
C ALA A 487 -21.64 -20.55 27.72
N TYR A 488 -22.90 -20.79 28.08
CA TYR A 488 -23.64 -22.01 27.70
C TYR A 488 -23.67 -22.18 26.19
N LYS A 489 -24.00 -21.11 25.45
CA LYS A 489 -24.15 -21.18 23.99
C LYS A 489 -22.81 -21.51 23.33
N GLU A 490 -21.73 -20.88 23.78
CA GLU A 490 -20.39 -21.13 23.25
C GLU A 490 -19.90 -22.54 23.58
N ALA A 491 -20.02 -22.98 24.84
CA ALA A 491 -19.60 -24.31 25.27
C ALA A 491 -20.41 -25.41 24.56
N GLU A 492 -21.72 -25.25 24.41
CA GLU A 492 -22.59 -26.21 23.73
C GLU A 492 -22.27 -26.33 22.23
N GLN A 493 -21.86 -25.24 21.57
CA GLN A 493 -21.39 -25.30 20.18
C GLN A 493 -20.13 -26.18 20.05
N ILE A 494 -19.15 -26.02 20.95
CA ILE A 494 -17.92 -26.82 20.91
C ILE A 494 -18.22 -28.29 21.26
N LEU A 495 -19.10 -28.54 22.25
CA LEU A 495 -19.56 -29.88 22.58
C LEU A 495 -20.31 -30.54 21.42
N GLN A 496 -21.10 -29.78 20.67
CA GLN A 496 -21.76 -30.28 19.46
C GLN A 496 -20.72 -30.70 18.42
N LEU A 497 -19.71 -29.88 18.16
CA LEU A 497 -18.62 -30.24 17.22
C LEU A 497 -17.87 -31.51 17.65
N LEU A 498 -17.61 -31.68 18.96
CA LEU A 498 -17.03 -32.91 19.49
C LEU A 498 -17.92 -34.13 19.24
N ARG A 499 -19.25 -33.98 19.40
CA ARG A 499 -20.22 -35.04 19.12
C ARG A 499 -20.30 -35.36 17.62
N ASP A 500 -20.33 -34.35 16.77
CA ASP A 500 -20.36 -34.51 15.31
C ASP A 500 -19.12 -35.27 14.84
N ASN A 501 -17.94 -34.90 15.35
CA ASN A 501 -16.69 -35.63 15.08
C ASN A 501 -16.77 -37.08 15.56
N LEU A 502 -17.27 -37.33 16.78
CA LEU A 502 -17.44 -38.71 17.28
C LEU A 502 -18.39 -39.52 16.40
N THR A 503 -19.48 -38.93 15.91
CA THR A 503 -20.39 -39.61 14.97
C THR A 503 -19.65 -39.96 13.67
N LEU A 504 -18.97 -38.99 13.06
CA LEU A 504 -18.19 -39.20 11.82
C LEU A 504 -17.10 -40.27 11.99
N TRP A 505 -16.42 -40.30 13.14
CA TRP A 505 -15.33 -41.24 13.41
C TRP A 505 -15.80 -42.62 13.89
N SER A 506 -17.02 -42.73 14.43
CA SER A 506 -17.59 -44.02 14.86
C SER A 506 -18.18 -44.81 13.70
N ASP A 507 -18.70 -44.11 12.67
CA ASP A 507 -19.21 -44.74 11.44
C ASP A 507 -18.07 -45.30 10.56
N SER A 508 -16.84 -44.85 10.81
CA SER A 508 -15.61 -45.35 10.17
C SER A 508 -15.02 -46.58 10.89
N GLU A 509 -15.87 -47.45 11.46
CA GLU A 509 -15.52 -48.66 12.26
C GLU A 509 -14.78 -49.79 11.50
N GLY A 510 -14.10 -49.47 10.41
CA GLY A 510 -12.95 -50.21 9.92
C GLY A 510 -11.75 -49.30 10.06
N ASN A 511 -10.74 -49.71 10.83
CA ASN A 511 -9.37 -49.20 10.86
C ASN A 511 -9.14 -48.20 9.72
N PRO A 512 -8.86 -46.89 9.96
CA PRO A 512 -8.72 -45.95 8.87
C PRO A 512 -7.76 -46.60 7.90
N SER A 513 -8.27 -47.03 6.73
CA SER A 513 -7.43 -47.45 5.63
C SER A 513 -6.43 -46.33 5.53
N ASP A 514 -5.13 -46.64 5.71
CA ASP A 514 -4.02 -45.67 5.69
C ASP A 514 -4.45 -44.52 4.81
N PRO A 515 -4.67 -43.31 5.38
CA PRO A 515 -5.53 -42.27 4.82
C PRO A 515 -5.28 -42.21 3.33
N GLU A 516 -6.22 -42.78 2.55
CA GLU A 516 -5.99 -43.31 1.19
C GLU A 516 -4.80 -42.59 0.59
N GLU A 517 -3.61 -43.20 0.73
CA GLU A 517 -2.35 -42.47 0.66
C GLU A 517 -2.40 -41.58 -0.56
N LEU A 518 -2.52 -40.26 -0.35
CA LEU A 518 -2.14 -39.28 -1.35
C LEU A 518 -0.70 -39.67 -1.65
N ASN A 519 -0.53 -40.45 -2.71
CA ASN A 519 0.72 -41.02 -3.15
C ASN A 519 1.49 -39.83 -3.72
N GLN A 520 1.97 -38.98 -2.81
CA GLN A 520 2.90 -37.93 -3.12
C GLN A 520 4.20 -38.65 -3.46
N PRO A 521 4.66 -38.56 -4.73
CA PRO A 521 5.91 -39.18 -5.12
C PRO A 521 7.04 -38.63 -4.25
N ASP A 522 7.91 -39.53 -3.81
CA ASP A 522 9.11 -39.22 -3.02
C ASP A 522 9.78 -37.94 -3.53
N ASP A 523 10.11 -37.00 -2.64
CA ASP A 523 10.78 -35.71 -2.94
C ASP A 523 12.24 -35.89 -3.44
N SER A 524 12.60 -37.07 -3.94
CA SER A 524 13.94 -37.42 -4.39
C SER A 524 14.20 -37.21 -5.89
N ASP A 525 13.18 -36.89 -6.69
CA ASP A 525 13.37 -36.60 -8.11
C ASP A 525 13.70 -35.12 -8.34
N SER A 526 14.73 -34.90 -9.16
CA SER A 526 15.45 -33.63 -9.31
C SER A 526 14.55 -32.40 -9.40
N ILE A 527 14.79 -31.43 -8.50
CA ILE A 527 14.18 -30.11 -8.48
C ILE A 527 14.52 -29.39 -9.80
N LEU A 528 13.59 -29.38 -10.75
CA LEU A 528 13.53 -28.31 -11.75
C LEU A 528 12.83 -27.13 -11.07
N SER A 529 13.53 -26.00 -10.94
CA SER A 529 12.91 -24.76 -10.43
C SER A 529 11.81 -24.29 -11.39
N PHE A 530 10.91 -23.45 -10.86
CA PHE A 530 9.86 -22.76 -11.63
C PHE A 530 10.41 -22.12 -12.92
N ASP A 531 11.68 -21.70 -12.90
CA ASP A 531 12.37 -21.01 -14.01
C ASP A 531 12.66 -21.90 -15.22
N ASN A 532 12.58 -23.23 -15.08
CA ASN A 532 12.89 -24.18 -16.16
C ASN A 532 11.65 -24.81 -16.83
N LEU A 533 10.43 -24.49 -16.38
CA LEU A 533 9.21 -24.91 -17.08
C LEU A 533 8.87 -23.94 -18.22
N ARG A 534 8.72 -24.48 -19.42
CA ARG A 534 8.25 -23.72 -20.57
C ARG A 534 6.75 -23.47 -20.43
N MET A 535 6.38 -22.34 -19.85
CA MET A 535 4.98 -21.90 -19.76
C MET A 535 4.51 -21.37 -21.12
N ASP A 536 3.79 -22.19 -21.87
CA ASP A 536 3.05 -21.75 -23.05
C ASP A 536 1.62 -21.29 -22.68
N ALA A 537 0.89 -20.76 -23.66
CA ALA A 537 -0.47 -20.28 -23.45
C ALA A 537 -1.42 -21.37 -22.92
N GLU A 538 -1.29 -22.62 -23.38
CA GLU A 538 -2.14 -23.71 -22.92
C GLU A 538 -1.84 -24.08 -21.46
N THR A 539 -0.56 -24.12 -21.08
CA THR A 539 -0.14 -24.34 -19.70
C THR A 539 -0.62 -23.19 -18.81
N ASN A 540 -0.48 -21.93 -19.22
CA ASN A 540 -0.99 -20.78 -18.47
C ASN A 540 -2.53 -20.80 -18.32
N SER A 541 -3.27 -21.18 -19.37
CA SER A 541 -4.72 -21.40 -19.30
C SER A 541 -5.12 -22.57 -18.39
N TYR A 542 -4.24 -23.56 -18.19
CA TYR A 542 -4.43 -24.60 -17.18
C TYR A 542 -4.17 -24.05 -15.77
N MET A 543 -3.05 -23.36 -15.56
CA MET A 543 -2.72 -22.74 -14.27
C MET A 543 -3.77 -21.73 -13.81
N ALA A 544 -4.35 -20.96 -14.72
CA ALA A 544 -5.46 -20.06 -14.42
C ALA A 544 -6.69 -20.82 -13.88
N LYS A 545 -7.01 -22.01 -14.40
CA LYS A 545 -8.12 -22.84 -13.86
C LYS A 545 -7.80 -23.41 -12.49
N LEU A 546 -6.55 -23.83 -12.28
CA LEU A 546 -6.12 -24.26 -10.94
C LEU A 546 -6.26 -23.11 -9.94
N ALA A 547 -5.86 -21.91 -10.33
CA ALA A 547 -6.00 -20.72 -9.51
C ALA A 547 -7.47 -20.34 -9.28
N GLU A 548 -8.35 -20.51 -10.27
CA GLU A 548 -9.80 -20.33 -10.13
C GLU A 548 -10.39 -21.32 -9.11
N GLN A 549 -10.11 -22.62 -9.25
CA GLN A 549 -10.58 -23.66 -8.33
C GLN A 549 -10.04 -23.46 -6.90
N ALA A 550 -8.81 -22.96 -6.79
CA ALA A 550 -8.17 -22.64 -5.52
C ALA A 550 -8.57 -21.25 -4.96
N GLU A 551 -9.48 -20.54 -5.64
CA GLU A 551 -9.95 -19.19 -5.31
C GLU A 551 -8.83 -18.14 -5.17
N ARG A 552 -7.73 -18.32 -5.91
CA ARG A 552 -6.56 -17.43 -5.94
C ARG A 552 -6.60 -16.52 -7.17
N TYR A 553 -7.55 -15.59 -7.18
CA TYR A 553 -7.79 -14.74 -8.36
C TYR A 553 -6.62 -13.81 -8.71
N ASP A 554 -5.81 -13.39 -7.75
CA ASP A 554 -4.59 -12.60 -8.02
C ASP A 554 -3.54 -13.42 -8.79
N ASP A 555 -3.37 -14.71 -8.46
CA ASP A 555 -2.50 -15.63 -9.22
C ASP A 555 -3.14 -15.94 -10.59
N MET A 556 -4.47 -16.09 -10.66
CA MET A 556 -5.21 -16.29 -11.91
C MET A 556 -5.01 -15.14 -12.89
N VAL A 557 -5.01 -13.88 -12.42
CA VAL A 557 -4.73 -12.71 -13.24
C VAL A 557 -3.33 -12.78 -13.86
N GLN A 558 -2.31 -13.18 -13.09
CA GLN A 558 -0.95 -13.31 -13.60
C GLN A 558 -0.87 -14.33 -14.75
N TYR A 559 -1.44 -15.52 -14.55
CA TYR A 559 -1.46 -16.53 -15.61
C TYR A 559 -2.22 -16.06 -16.84
N MET A 560 -3.37 -15.39 -16.67
CA MET A 560 -4.16 -14.89 -17.80
C MET A 560 -3.48 -13.73 -18.53
N ASP A 561 -2.73 -12.87 -17.84
CA ASP A 561 -1.88 -11.85 -18.47
C ASP A 561 -0.85 -12.53 -19.40
N ASP A 562 -0.26 -13.63 -18.96
CA ASP A 562 0.70 -14.39 -19.77
C ASP A 562 0.03 -15.14 -20.93
N VAL A 563 -1.19 -15.67 -20.76
CA VAL A 563 -1.99 -16.24 -21.87
C VAL A 563 -2.16 -15.19 -22.97
N VAL A 564 -2.56 -13.97 -22.61
CA VAL A 564 -2.79 -12.89 -23.57
C VAL A 564 -1.49 -12.48 -24.26
N ARG A 565 -0.37 -12.38 -23.52
CA ARG A 565 0.94 -12.01 -24.09
C ARG A 565 1.49 -13.08 -25.05
N CYS A 566 1.15 -14.34 -24.81
CA CYS A 566 1.63 -15.49 -25.59
C CYS A 566 0.72 -15.88 -26.77
N SER A 567 -0.44 -15.24 -26.92
CA SER A 567 -1.45 -15.62 -27.92
C SER A 567 -1.72 -14.46 -28.88
N ASP A 568 -1.91 -14.76 -30.17
CA ASP A 568 -2.36 -13.75 -31.15
C ASP A 568 -3.88 -13.52 -31.07
N GLU A 569 -4.64 -14.52 -30.64
CA GLU A 569 -6.09 -14.47 -30.42
C GLU A 569 -6.47 -15.36 -29.23
N LEU A 570 -7.42 -14.90 -28.40
CA LEU A 570 -7.95 -15.69 -27.30
C LEU A 570 -9.15 -16.53 -27.75
N SER A 571 -9.19 -17.79 -27.33
CA SER A 571 -10.38 -18.63 -27.46
C SER A 571 -11.54 -18.11 -26.60
N LEU A 572 -12.78 -18.51 -26.88
CA LEU A 572 -13.94 -18.18 -26.02
C LEU A 572 -13.71 -18.58 -24.56
N LYS A 573 -13.07 -19.73 -24.34
CA LYS A 573 -12.73 -20.24 -23.02
C LYS A 573 -11.72 -19.35 -22.29
N ASP A 574 -10.68 -18.90 -22.99
CA ASP A 574 -9.64 -18.04 -22.39
C ASP A 574 -10.16 -16.61 -22.16
N ARG A 575 -11.03 -16.10 -23.04
CA ARG A 575 -11.75 -14.83 -22.81
C ARG A 575 -12.57 -14.89 -21.52
N ASN A 576 -13.32 -15.98 -21.32
CA ASN A 576 -14.09 -16.18 -20.10
C ASN A 576 -13.20 -16.26 -18.86
N LEU A 577 -12.09 -17.01 -18.90
CA LEU A 577 -11.12 -17.08 -17.80
C LEU A 577 -10.53 -15.70 -17.47
N LEU A 578 -10.15 -14.91 -18.49
CA LEU A 578 -9.63 -13.55 -18.30
C LEU A 578 -10.65 -12.66 -17.58
N SER A 579 -11.91 -12.73 -17.99
CA SER A 579 -13.00 -11.97 -17.36
C SER A 579 -13.24 -12.41 -15.92
N VAL A 580 -13.28 -13.71 -15.64
CA VAL A 580 -13.44 -14.26 -14.29
C VAL A 580 -12.28 -13.83 -13.37
N ALA A 581 -11.04 -13.89 -13.86
CA ALA A 581 -9.85 -13.52 -13.11
C ALA A 581 -9.93 -12.06 -12.63
N TYR A 582 -10.06 -11.12 -13.57
CA TYR A 582 -10.08 -9.70 -13.23
C TYR A 582 -11.36 -9.27 -12.51
N LYS A 583 -12.53 -9.85 -12.84
CA LYS A 583 -13.80 -9.55 -12.15
C LYS A 583 -13.69 -9.85 -10.65
N ASN A 584 -13.14 -11.00 -10.29
CA ASN A 584 -13.01 -11.38 -8.88
C ASN A 584 -11.89 -10.61 -8.17
N ALA A 585 -10.75 -10.41 -8.83
CA ALA A 585 -9.63 -9.63 -8.26
C ALA A 585 -9.99 -8.15 -7.98
N VAL A 586 -10.76 -7.53 -8.88
CA VAL A 586 -11.28 -6.16 -8.70
C VAL A 586 -12.51 -6.15 -7.79
N GLY A 587 -13.35 -7.17 -7.85
CA GLY A 587 -14.57 -7.29 -7.04
C GLY A 587 -14.31 -7.26 -5.54
N SER A 588 -13.35 -8.05 -5.05
CA SER A 588 -12.95 -8.07 -3.63
C SER A 588 -12.43 -6.70 -3.16
N ARG A 589 -11.59 -6.06 -3.97
CA ARG A 589 -11.04 -4.73 -3.68
C ARG A 589 -12.10 -3.63 -3.71
N ARG A 590 -13.09 -3.70 -4.60
CA ARG A 590 -14.24 -2.78 -4.61
C ARG A 590 -15.12 -2.98 -3.37
N ALA A 591 -15.32 -4.20 -2.90
CA ALA A 591 -16.03 -4.46 -1.65
C ALA A 591 -15.28 -3.85 -0.45
N ALA A 592 -13.97 -4.07 -0.35
CA ALA A 592 -13.12 -3.43 0.65
C ALA A 592 -13.17 -1.89 0.58
N TRP A 593 -13.10 -1.32 -0.62
CA TRP A 593 -13.19 0.12 -0.83
C TRP A 593 -14.54 0.70 -0.36
N ARG A 594 -15.66 0.00 -0.61
CA ARG A 594 -16.99 0.42 -0.11
C ARG A 594 -17.06 0.37 1.40
N ALA A 595 -16.57 -0.71 2.02
CA ALA A 595 -16.56 -0.86 3.48
C ALA A 595 -15.72 0.25 4.15
N LEU A 596 -14.53 0.54 3.62
CA LEU A 596 -13.64 1.59 4.14
C LEU A 596 -14.18 3.00 3.88
N SER A 597 -14.81 3.24 2.72
CA SER A 597 -15.44 4.53 2.39
C SER A 597 -16.61 4.82 3.33
N ALA A 598 -17.48 3.83 3.55
CA ALA A 598 -18.56 3.93 4.53
C ALA A 598 -18.01 4.25 5.93
N GLU A 599 -16.80 3.81 6.25
CA GLU A 599 -16.23 4.16 7.54
C GLU A 599 -15.59 5.52 7.67
N LYS A 600 -14.90 5.95 6.63
CA LYS A 600 -14.36 7.29 6.55
C LYS A 600 -15.45 8.35 6.75
N ASP A 601 -16.64 8.09 6.19
CA ASP A 601 -17.77 9.02 6.21
C ASP A 601 -18.68 8.88 7.45
N ARG A 602 -18.42 7.90 8.33
CA ARG A 602 -19.22 7.70 9.55
C ARG A 602 -18.97 8.80 10.58
N GLU A 603 -20.01 9.57 10.92
CA GLU A 603 -19.91 10.76 11.78
C GLU A 603 -19.38 10.44 13.19
N ASP A 604 -19.87 9.36 13.81
CA ASP A 604 -19.55 8.96 15.19
C ASP A 604 -18.17 8.27 15.37
N SER A 605 -17.41 8.07 14.28
CA SER A 605 -16.08 7.45 14.37
C SER A 605 -15.03 8.38 15.01
N SER A 606 -14.12 7.80 15.79
CA SER A 606 -12.99 8.55 16.37
C SER A 606 -12.09 9.16 15.28
N HIS A 607 -11.39 10.26 15.60
CA HIS A 607 -10.49 10.92 14.65
C HIS A 607 -9.40 9.98 14.13
N LEU A 608 -8.78 9.19 15.02
CA LEU A 608 -7.79 8.18 14.66
C LEU A 608 -8.38 7.17 13.67
N ARG A 609 -9.60 6.66 13.93
CA ARG A 609 -10.25 5.67 13.06
C ARG A 609 -10.56 6.23 11.68
N LYS A 610 -11.03 7.48 11.59
CA LYS A 610 -11.21 8.18 10.31
C LYS A 610 -9.89 8.39 9.56
N GLN A 611 -8.82 8.72 10.27
CA GLN A 611 -7.49 8.88 9.68
C GLN A 611 -6.94 7.55 9.15
N CYS A 612 -7.04 6.47 9.93
CA CYS A 612 -6.67 5.11 9.50
C CYS A 612 -7.52 4.66 8.32
N ALA A 613 -8.83 4.87 8.35
CA ALA A 613 -9.73 4.54 7.24
C ALA A 613 -9.34 5.30 5.97
N LYS A 614 -9.03 6.61 6.07
CA LYS A 614 -8.59 7.41 4.93
C LYS A 614 -7.27 6.90 4.34
N GLY A 615 -6.25 6.65 5.16
CA GLY A 615 -4.96 6.15 4.70
C GLY A 615 -5.06 4.76 4.08
N TYR A 616 -5.85 3.88 4.69
CA TYR A 616 -6.04 2.53 4.17
C TYR A 616 -6.88 2.52 2.89
N LEU A 617 -7.89 3.39 2.79
CA LEU A 617 -8.67 3.59 1.56
C LEU A 617 -7.77 3.96 0.38
N GLN A 618 -6.80 4.85 0.58
CA GLN A 618 -5.83 5.23 -0.47
C GLN A 618 -4.97 4.05 -0.95
N LYS A 619 -4.58 3.15 -0.04
CA LYS A 619 -3.89 1.89 -0.41
C LYS A 619 -4.77 1.05 -1.33
N VAL A 620 -6.04 0.84 -0.96
CA VAL A 620 -7.00 0.07 -1.75
C VAL A 620 -7.29 0.74 -3.10
N GLU A 621 -7.43 2.06 -3.15
CA GLU A 621 -7.60 2.84 -4.40
C GLU A 621 -6.40 2.68 -5.33
N THR A 622 -5.18 2.69 -4.80
CA THR A 622 -3.96 2.48 -5.59
C THR A 622 -3.91 1.09 -6.20
N GLU A 623 -4.29 0.06 -5.44
CA GLU A 623 -4.39 -1.31 -5.96
C GLU A 623 -5.47 -1.43 -7.03
N LEU A 624 -6.68 -0.89 -6.79
CA LEU A 624 -7.77 -0.87 -7.76
C LEU A 624 -7.38 -0.18 -9.06
N GLN A 625 -6.73 0.98 -8.96
CA GLN A 625 -6.19 1.72 -10.09
C GLN A 625 -5.20 0.85 -10.88
N ALA A 626 -4.24 0.20 -10.20
CA ALA A 626 -3.25 -0.66 -10.85
C ALA A 626 -3.88 -1.85 -11.60
N PHE A 627 -4.90 -2.51 -11.03
CA PHE A 627 -5.61 -3.58 -11.73
C PHE A 627 -6.41 -3.06 -12.93
N CYS A 628 -7.08 -1.91 -12.79
CA CYS A 628 -7.83 -1.31 -13.90
C CYS A 628 -6.90 -0.87 -15.03
N ASP A 629 -5.81 -0.18 -14.72
CA ASP A 629 -4.84 0.24 -15.73
C ASP A 629 -4.22 -0.97 -16.44
N ARG A 630 -3.87 -2.02 -15.69
CA ARG A 630 -3.30 -3.24 -16.26
C ARG A 630 -4.23 -3.89 -17.29
N ILE A 631 -5.52 -4.09 -16.97
CA ILE A 631 -6.45 -4.68 -17.92
C ILE A 631 -6.73 -3.75 -19.09
N LEU A 632 -6.83 -2.43 -18.86
CA LEU A 632 -7.06 -1.48 -19.95
C LEU A 632 -5.88 -1.45 -20.93
N ASP A 633 -4.65 -1.47 -20.43
CA ASP A 633 -3.44 -1.55 -21.26
C ASP A 633 -3.36 -2.88 -22.02
N LEU A 634 -3.75 -3.98 -21.39
CA LEU A 634 -3.81 -5.30 -22.00
C LEU A 634 -4.87 -5.35 -23.12
N LEU A 635 -6.05 -4.77 -22.90
CA LEU A 635 -7.09 -4.67 -23.91
C LEU A 635 -6.68 -3.78 -25.08
N ASP A 636 -6.05 -2.64 -24.82
CA ASP A 636 -5.63 -1.69 -25.86
C ASP A 636 -4.46 -2.19 -26.71
N SER A 637 -3.62 -3.08 -26.16
CA SER A 637 -2.48 -3.67 -26.87
C SER A 637 -2.82 -4.96 -27.63
N PHE A 638 -3.95 -5.61 -27.31
CA PHE A 638 -4.32 -6.90 -27.90
C PHE A 638 -5.03 -6.74 -29.25
N ARG A 639 -4.77 -7.66 -30.18
CA ARG A 639 -5.48 -7.69 -31.48
C ARG A 639 -6.88 -8.29 -31.30
N HIS A 640 -7.91 -7.56 -31.70
CA HIS A 640 -9.28 -8.03 -31.65
C HIS A 640 -9.75 -8.57 -33.02
N SER A 641 -10.29 -9.79 -33.04
CA SER A 641 -11.14 -10.25 -34.15
C SER A 641 -12.53 -9.60 -34.07
N SER A 642 -13.27 -9.58 -35.18
CA SER A 642 -14.64 -9.02 -35.22
C SER A 642 -15.56 -9.67 -34.19
N GLU A 643 -15.44 -10.98 -33.99
CA GLU A 643 -16.20 -11.75 -32.98
C GLU A 643 -15.83 -11.38 -31.53
N SER A 644 -14.55 -11.06 -31.28
CA SER A 644 -14.07 -10.70 -29.95
C SER A 644 -14.27 -9.23 -29.57
N LYS A 645 -14.55 -8.38 -30.57
CA LYS A 645 -14.60 -6.92 -30.40
C LYS A 645 -15.65 -6.51 -29.36
N ILE A 646 -16.85 -7.08 -29.43
CA ILE A 646 -17.94 -6.78 -28.50
C ILE A 646 -17.54 -7.12 -27.06
N PHE A 647 -16.95 -8.31 -26.87
CA PHE A 647 -16.50 -8.79 -25.57
C PHE A 647 -15.46 -7.84 -24.94
N PHE A 648 -14.41 -7.49 -25.68
CA PHE A 648 -13.34 -6.65 -25.18
C PHE A 648 -13.75 -5.18 -25.02
N SER A 649 -14.56 -4.64 -25.93
CA SER A 649 -15.11 -3.27 -25.79
C SER A 649 -16.02 -3.17 -24.57
N LYS A 650 -16.89 -4.17 -24.33
CA LYS A 650 -17.71 -4.24 -23.12
C LYS A 650 -16.84 -4.30 -21.87
N MET A 651 -15.81 -5.17 -21.88
CA MET A 651 -14.89 -5.33 -20.76
C MET A 651 -14.16 -4.02 -20.45
N LYS A 652 -13.64 -3.34 -21.47
CA LYS A 652 -13.00 -2.02 -21.35
C LYS A 652 -13.93 -0.99 -20.71
N ALA A 653 -15.20 -0.96 -21.14
CA ALA A 653 -16.20 -0.06 -20.58
C ALA A 653 -16.47 -0.36 -19.10
N ASP A 654 -16.59 -1.64 -18.72
CA ASP A 654 -16.80 -2.06 -17.34
C ASP A 654 -15.64 -1.61 -16.42
N TYR A 655 -14.38 -1.74 -16.85
CA TYR A 655 -13.22 -1.29 -16.05
C TYR A 655 -13.06 0.23 -16.00
N LEU A 656 -13.36 0.95 -17.08
CA LEU A 656 -13.41 2.42 -17.05
C LEU A 656 -14.51 2.93 -16.13
N ARG A 657 -15.65 2.22 -16.07
CA ARG A 657 -16.71 2.50 -15.11
C ARG A 657 -16.20 2.32 -13.68
N TYR A 658 -15.55 1.19 -13.36
CA TYR A 658 -14.98 0.98 -12.03
C TYR A 658 -13.99 2.09 -11.67
N LEU A 659 -13.13 2.50 -12.60
CA LEU A 659 -12.19 3.60 -12.41
C LEU A 659 -12.90 4.89 -11.99
N SER A 660 -14.04 5.19 -12.61
CA SER A 660 -14.81 6.39 -12.31
C SER A 660 -15.44 6.41 -10.92
N GLU A 661 -15.68 5.25 -10.30
CA GLU A 661 -16.32 5.15 -8.97
C GLU A 661 -15.42 5.72 -7.86
N PHE A 662 -14.13 5.38 -7.90
CA PHE A 662 -13.16 5.79 -6.87
C PHE A 662 -12.23 6.92 -7.30
N SER A 663 -12.24 7.30 -8.59
CA SER A 663 -11.45 8.43 -9.06
C SER A 663 -11.77 9.74 -8.31
N PRO A 664 -10.75 10.57 -8.02
CA PRO A 664 -10.94 11.93 -7.54
C PRO A 664 -11.88 12.74 -8.43
N ALA A 665 -12.56 13.74 -7.88
CA ALA A 665 -13.51 14.55 -8.63
C ALA A 665 -12.91 15.20 -9.90
N SER A 666 -11.61 15.52 -9.90
CA SER A 666 -10.90 16.13 -11.03
C SER A 666 -10.74 15.19 -12.24
N THR A 667 -10.56 13.89 -12.02
CA THR A 667 -10.36 12.88 -13.09
C THR A 667 -11.59 12.02 -13.35
N ARG A 668 -12.56 12.02 -12.42
CA ARG A 668 -13.80 11.25 -12.50
C ARG A 668 -14.58 11.51 -13.78
N THR A 669 -14.75 12.77 -14.20
CA THR A 669 -15.49 13.11 -15.42
C THR A 669 -14.82 12.51 -16.66
N VAL A 670 -13.49 12.55 -16.73
CA VAL A 670 -12.73 11.95 -17.84
C VAL A 670 -12.92 10.43 -17.89
N ALA A 671 -12.89 9.76 -16.73
CA ALA A 671 -13.14 8.32 -16.65
C ALA A 671 -14.59 7.98 -17.08
N LYS A 672 -15.58 8.76 -16.64
CA LYS A 672 -16.99 8.61 -17.07
C LYS A 672 -17.14 8.78 -18.59
N ASP A 673 -16.54 9.80 -19.18
CA ASP A 673 -16.62 10.01 -20.63
C ASP A 673 -15.95 8.89 -21.42
N LYS A 674 -14.78 8.41 -20.98
CA LYS A 674 -14.13 7.25 -21.58
C LYS A 674 -15.01 6.00 -21.49
N ALA A 675 -15.61 5.73 -20.32
CA ALA A 675 -16.53 4.61 -20.13
C ALA A 675 -17.76 4.71 -21.05
N ARG A 676 -18.34 5.90 -21.17
CA ARG A 676 -19.48 6.18 -22.06
C ARG A 676 -19.12 5.89 -23.52
N LEU A 677 -17.98 6.38 -24.00
CA LEU A 677 -17.51 6.13 -25.37
C LEU A 677 -17.26 4.62 -25.61
N ALA A 678 -16.67 3.93 -24.64
CA ALA A 678 -16.44 2.48 -24.75
C ALA A 678 -17.74 1.68 -24.78
N TYR A 679 -18.75 2.03 -23.97
CA TYR A 679 -20.07 1.39 -24.05
C TYR A 679 -20.77 1.68 -25.37
N GLN A 680 -20.66 2.91 -25.90
CA GLN A 680 -21.22 3.24 -27.22
C GLN A 680 -20.57 2.42 -28.34
N GLU A 681 -19.24 2.24 -28.31
CA GLU A 681 -18.54 1.38 -29.27
C GLU A 681 -18.97 -0.08 -29.13
N ALA A 682 -19.08 -0.59 -27.89
CA ALA A 682 -19.54 -1.95 -27.63
C ALA A 682 -20.98 -2.17 -28.14
N MET A 683 -21.86 -1.19 -27.96
CA MET A 683 -23.24 -1.23 -28.46
C MET A 683 -23.30 -1.28 -29.98
N ILE A 684 -22.53 -0.44 -30.67
CA ILE A 684 -22.47 -0.43 -32.15
C ILE A 684 -21.96 -1.79 -32.65
N ALA A 685 -20.95 -2.36 -32.00
CA ALA A 685 -20.45 -3.68 -32.36
C ALA A 685 -21.50 -4.78 -32.08
N ALA A 686 -22.28 -4.64 -31.00
CA ALA A 686 -23.31 -5.60 -30.62
C ALA A 686 -24.57 -5.56 -31.51
N ASP A 687 -24.78 -4.50 -32.29
CA ASP A 687 -25.92 -4.41 -33.22
C ASP A 687 -25.88 -5.46 -34.34
N GLU A 688 -24.72 -6.09 -34.59
CA GLU A 688 -24.59 -7.24 -35.51
C GLU A 688 -25.19 -8.54 -34.95
N LEU A 689 -25.46 -8.60 -33.63
CA LEU A 689 -26.04 -9.76 -32.96
C LEU A 689 -27.56 -9.66 -32.87
N ALA A 690 -28.23 -10.81 -32.77
CA ALA A 690 -29.67 -10.86 -32.55
C ALA A 690 -30.07 -10.12 -31.25
N PRO A 691 -31.22 -9.45 -31.19
CA PRO A 691 -31.73 -8.80 -29.97
C PRO A 691 -31.80 -9.73 -28.75
N THR A 692 -31.96 -11.04 -28.98
CA THR A 692 -32.03 -12.07 -27.94
C THR A 692 -30.67 -12.63 -27.55
N ASP A 693 -29.57 -12.22 -28.20
CA ASP A 693 -28.23 -12.71 -27.90
C ASP A 693 -27.78 -12.25 -26.49
N PRO A 694 -27.30 -13.16 -25.63
CA PRO A 694 -26.86 -12.81 -24.27
C PRO A 694 -25.76 -11.75 -24.21
N ILE A 695 -24.87 -11.68 -25.20
CA ILE A 695 -23.78 -10.70 -25.24
C ILE A 695 -24.35 -9.31 -25.53
N ARG A 696 -25.28 -9.20 -26.49
CA ARG A 696 -25.96 -7.93 -26.79
C ARG A 696 -26.80 -7.46 -25.60
N LEU A 697 -27.63 -8.34 -25.04
CA LEU A 697 -28.45 -8.04 -23.86
C LEU A 697 -27.61 -7.62 -22.67
N GLY A 698 -26.52 -8.34 -22.38
CA GLY A 698 -25.60 -8.01 -21.30
C GLY A 698 -24.87 -6.68 -21.51
N THR A 699 -24.58 -6.31 -22.75
CA THR A 699 -23.99 -5.01 -23.09
C THR A 699 -24.98 -3.87 -22.85
N MET A 700 -26.23 -4.04 -23.29
CA MET A 700 -27.31 -3.07 -23.06
C MET A 700 -27.62 -2.89 -21.57
N LEU A 701 -27.73 -3.99 -20.82
CA LEU A 701 -27.93 -3.95 -19.37
C LEU A 701 -26.82 -3.16 -18.67
N ASN A 702 -25.55 -3.46 -18.96
CA ASN A 702 -24.44 -2.76 -18.34
C ASN A 702 -24.40 -1.28 -18.72
N PHE A 703 -24.73 -0.93 -19.96
CA PHE A 703 -24.77 0.46 -20.37
C PHE A 703 -25.94 1.22 -19.74
N ALA A 704 -27.11 0.60 -19.59
CA ALA A 704 -28.25 1.18 -18.88
C ALA A 704 -27.90 1.43 -17.39
N VAL A 705 -27.32 0.44 -16.71
CA VAL A 705 -26.87 0.58 -15.30
C VAL A 705 -25.82 1.69 -15.17
N PHE A 706 -24.85 1.76 -16.07
CA PHE A 706 -23.88 2.85 -16.09
C PHE A 706 -24.54 4.23 -16.26
N THR A 707 -25.51 4.32 -17.17
CA THR A 707 -26.21 5.58 -17.45
C THR A 707 -27.03 6.02 -16.22
N TYR A 708 -27.66 5.07 -15.53
CA TYR A 708 -28.43 5.33 -14.31
C TYR A 708 -27.53 5.68 -13.11
N GLU A 709 -26.64 4.77 -12.72
CA GLU A 709 -25.88 4.86 -11.47
C GLU A 709 -24.70 5.85 -11.55
N VAL A 710 -24.09 5.98 -12.73
CA VAL A 710 -22.83 6.72 -12.88
C VAL A 710 -23.02 8.05 -13.57
N LEU A 711 -23.82 8.12 -14.65
CA LEU A 711 -24.10 9.39 -15.32
C LEU A 711 -25.24 10.18 -14.63
N GLY A 712 -26.14 9.50 -13.92
CA GLY A 712 -27.33 10.12 -13.33
C GLY A 712 -28.39 10.51 -14.36
N ASP A 713 -28.33 9.94 -15.57
CA ASP A 713 -29.29 10.17 -16.64
C ASP A 713 -30.36 9.07 -16.60
N HIS A 714 -31.29 9.22 -15.66
CA HIS A 714 -32.31 8.21 -15.38
C HIS A 714 -33.24 7.96 -16.57
N GLU A 715 -33.61 9.01 -17.32
CA GLU A 715 -34.48 8.91 -18.49
C GLU A 715 -33.82 8.07 -19.59
N GLN A 716 -32.58 8.40 -19.96
CA GLN A 716 -31.87 7.66 -21.00
C GLN A 716 -31.58 6.21 -20.59
N ALA A 717 -31.31 5.95 -19.30
CA ALA A 717 -31.11 4.60 -18.79
C ALA A 717 -32.38 3.74 -18.90
N CYS A 718 -33.54 4.28 -18.52
CA CYS A 718 -34.83 3.61 -18.65
C CYS A 718 -35.17 3.33 -20.12
N ILE A 719 -34.88 4.27 -21.03
CA ILE A 719 -35.05 4.06 -22.48
C ILE A 719 -34.17 2.90 -22.96
N LEU A 720 -32.88 2.89 -22.62
CA LEU A 720 -31.95 1.83 -23.02
C LEU A 720 -32.40 0.45 -22.54
N ALA A 721 -32.75 0.34 -21.25
CA ALA A 721 -33.19 -0.93 -20.67
C ALA A 721 -34.53 -1.41 -21.25
N LYS A 722 -35.47 -0.49 -21.49
CA LYS A 722 -36.76 -0.82 -22.08
C LYS A 722 -36.63 -1.26 -23.54
N THR A 723 -35.85 -0.55 -24.36
CA THR A 723 -35.58 -0.95 -25.74
C THR A 723 -34.96 -2.34 -25.80
N ALA A 724 -33.95 -2.63 -24.96
CA ALA A 724 -33.34 -3.96 -24.88
C ALA A 724 -34.37 -5.07 -24.58
N PHE A 725 -35.26 -4.80 -23.62
CA PHE A 725 -36.28 -5.76 -23.20
C PHE A 725 -37.36 -5.96 -24.27
N ASP A 726 -37.86 -4.87 -24.85
CA ASP A 726 -38.91 -4.87 -25.88
C ASP A 726 -38.44 -5.51 -27.19
N ASP A 727 -37.18 -5.28 -27.60
CA ASP A 727 -36.60 -5.90 -28.79
C ASP A 727 -36.37 -7.40 -28.57
N ALA A 728 -35.90 -7.81 -27.39
CA ALA A 728 -35.67 -9.22 -27.09
C ALA A 728 -36.96 -10.02 -26.88
N ILE A 729 -38.00 -9.44 -26.26
CA ILE A 729 -39.28 -10.13 -26.08
C ILE A 729 -39.97 -10.39 -27.44
N ALA A 730 -39.79 -9.49 -28.41
CA ALA A 730 -40.36 -9.64 -29.75
C ALA A 730 -39.80 -10.84 -30.52
N GLU A 731 -38.55 -11.24 -30.23
CA GLU A 731 -37.86 -12.34 -30.90
C GLU A 731 -37.61 -13.55 -29.97
N LEU A 732 -38.14 -13.55 -28.76
CA LEU A 732 -37.85 -14.57 -27.73
C LEU A 732 -38.19 -15.99 -28.20
N ASP A 733 -39.27 -16.15 -28.96
CA ASP A 733 -39.73 -17.44 -29.48
C ASP A 733 -38.75 -18.08 -30.50
N THR A 734 -37.75 -17.33 -30.97
CA THR A 734 -36.74 -17.80 -31.93
C THR A 734 -35.49 -18.40 -31.25
N LEU A 735 -35.38 -18.31 -29.93
CA LEU A 735 -34.20 -18.76 -29.20
C LEU A 735 -34.07 -20.29 -29.19
N SER A 736 -32.81 -20.74 -29.28
CA SER A 736 -32.46 -22.14 -29.03
C SER A 736 -32.46 -22.44 -27.52
N GLU A 737 -32.71 -23.71 -27.16
CA GLU A 737 -32.76 -24.16 -25.77
C GLU A 737 -31.46 -23.87 -24.99
N SER A 738 -30.30 -23.86 -25.68
CA SER A 738 -29.00 -23.57 -25.07
C SER A 738 -28.79 -22.11 -24.71
N SER A 739 -29.40 -21.17 -25.45
CA SER A 739 -29.26 -19.72 -25.21
C SER A 739 -30.41 -19.15 -24.37
N TYR A 740 -31.55 -19.87 -24.33
CA TYR A 740 -32.77 -19.43 -23.66
C TYR A 740 -32.55 -19.07 -22.19
N LYS A 741 -31.81 -19.90 -21.45
CA LYS A 741 -31.56 -19.70 -20.02
C LYS A 741 -30.78 -18.41 -19.73
N ASP A 742 -29.74 -18.14 -20.50
CA ASP A 742 -28.85 -17.00 -20.28
C ASP A 742 -29.54 -15.68 -20.70
N SER A 743 -30.21 -15.68 -21.86
CA SER A 743 -30.95 -14.51 -22.34
C SER A 743 -32.10 -14.14 -21.39
N THR A 744 -32.89 -15.14 -20.94
CA THR A 744 -34.03 -14.86 -20.04
C THR A 744 -33.58 -14.39 -18.65
N LEU A 745 -32.44 -14.84 -18.15
CA LEU A 745 -31.85 -14.32 -16.90
C LEU A 745 -31.48 -12.83 -17.04
N ILE A 746 -30.89 -12.43 -18.17
CA ILE A 746 -30.53 -11.02 -18.39
C ILE A 746 -31.79 -10.16 -18.59
N MET A 747 -32.79 -10.65 -19.32
CA MET A 747 -34.08 -9.98 -19.46
C MET A 747 -34.79 -9.79 -18.11
N GLN A 748 -34.68 -10.78 -17.22
CA GLN A 748 -35.18 -10.69 -15.85
C GLN A 748 -34.48 -9.55 -15.09
N LEU A 749 -33.15 -9.43 -15.18
CA LEU A 749 -32.40 -8.34 -14.57
C LEU A 749 -32.78 -6.96 -15.15
N LEU A 750 -32.98 -6.86 -16.47
CA LEU A 750 -33.47 -5.64 -17.11
C LEU A 750 -34.84 -5.22 -16.57
N ARG A 751 -35.78 -6.18 -16.45
CA ARG A 751 -37.11 -5.93 -15.90
C ARG A 751 -37.06 -5.51 -14.43
N ASP A 752 -36.25 -6.17 -13.63
CA ASP A 752 -36.12 -5.90 -12.20
C ASP A 752 -35.53 -4.50 -11.99
N ASN A 753 -34.49 -4.13 -12.76
CA ASN A 753 -33.94 -2.78 -12.75
C ASN A 753 -34.95 -1.72 -13.19
N LEU A 754 -35.69 -1.95 -14.28
CA LEU A 754 -36.74 -1.03 -14.72
C LEU A 754 -37.80 -0.82 -13.63
N THR A 755 -38.25 -1.90 -13.00
CA THR A 755 -39.23 -1.85 -11.90
C THR A 755 -38.71 -1.01 -10.74
N LEU A 756 -37.45 -1.24 -10.34
CA LEU A 756 -36.77 -0.47 -9.30
C LEU A 756 -36.71 1.01 -9.68
N TRP A 757 -36.18 1.33 -10.86
CA TRP A 757 -35.94 2.71 -11.31
C TRP A 757 -37.24 3.50 -11.48
N THR A 758 -38.30 2.89 -12.01
CA THR A 758 -39.59 3.57 -12.20
C THR A 758 -40.42 3.69 -10.92
N SER A 759 -40.18 2.83 -9.92
CA SER A 759 -40.88 2.93 -8.63
C SER A 759 -40.25 3.98 -7.70
N SER A 760 -38.94 4.21 -7.79
CA SER A 760 -38.24 5.26 -7.06
C SER A 760 -38.51 6.69 -7.55
N ASP A 761 -39.04 6.87 -8.77
CA ASP A 761 -39.46 8.18 -9.31
C ASP A 761 -40.89 8.57 -8.86
N GLU A 762 -41.64 7.66 -8.22
CA GLU A 762 -43.01 7.90 -7.71
C GLU A 762 -43.06 8.29 -6.21
N GLU A 763 -41.92 8.28 -5.50
CA GLU A 763 -41.75 8.83 -4.14
C GLU A 763 -40.99 10.18 -4.16
#